data_AF-A0A938LR35-F1
#
_entry.id   AF-A0A938LR35-F1
#
_cell.length_a   1.000
_cell.length_b   1.000
_cell.length_c   1.000
_cell.angle_alpha   90.00
_cell.angle_beta   90.00
_cell.angle_gamma   90.00
#
_symmetry.space_group_name_H-M   'P 1'
#
loop_
_entity.id
_entity.type
_entity.pdbx_description
1 polymer ?
#
loop_
_entity_poly.entity_id
_entity_poly.type
_entity_poly.pdbx_seq_one_letter_code
_entity_poly.pdbx_strand_id
1 'polypeptide(L)'
;MEDASPFRRLRHGKEKSEGQADSPAAGTTSCGKAGRGPAGGGRQEEGGSARAAGGMIMAQKEDQAKYDSMPRSAIETGMVDFVLPVEKMGEQILHYIRHPYLERQKPAEPEEKVESLLQKVFLLIRNQTGHDFSHYKRNTIRRRIARRLAVHQIEDLEHYLKLLQESAEEVGILAREMLITVTNFFRDAEAWDSLQEHVIRPLVEQGPPEQPLRIWVAGCATGEEAYTAAILFQEQMGKSNVHRALQIFATDLDEESVSVGRRGIYPKSIAADVSPARLQRFFTEEGNSYRIRNNTRETIVFAKHNLVKDAPFSRLDLVCCRNVLIYMDNTLQKKLIPMFHYTLNPGGHLFLGESESIGVFADLFAPVDARHKIFQRKAMETSYEPEAGEAGYHPPAPVARGPLRPLRPSLGAAEIAERVILRDYSLPCVLVDADYNVIYFNGDTSRYLIQPGGRPTFNLIQMARPEIHFKLNLLLKRAFHKNRMTVEKDVQVRVNDHFLDTDIVARPVAEAGVGVGENLMLIVFKSRPKNQKIEGSAPVVAEVPAEEKDAHIRELEQELQSTREYLQTTIEELKTSNEELKSSNEELQSTNEELQSTNEELQTNSNDQTGRKLKTSRAEPGPPISAGPSVRRQRFEPWCFEFWICLGFGAWDLEFLCSLVLGLWNFAPSVPANVNGTRR
;
A
#
# COMPACT_ATOMS: atom_id res chain seq x y z
N MET A 1 39.35 -40.85 -24.84
CA MET A 1 39.16 -42.29 -25.08
C MET A 1 37.72 -42.59 -24.72
N GLU A 2 36.80 -42.10 -25.54
CA GLU A 2 36.34 -42.65 -26.84
C GLU A 2 35.03 -43.41 -26.57
N ASP A 3 33.89 -42.78 -26.84
CA ASP A 3 33.20 -42.74 -28.14
C ASP A 3 32.49 -44.06 -28.49
N ALA A 4 31.16 -44.00 -28.57
CA ALA A 4 30.45 -44.08 -29.86
C ALA A 4 28.95 -44.36 -29.65
N SER A 5 28.12 -43.35 -29.93
CA SER A 5 26.82 -43.57 -30.60
C SER A 5 27.10 -43.84 -32.10
N PRO A 6 26.13 -44.32 -32.92
CA PRO A 6 25.26 -43.34 -33.62
C PRO A 6 23.86 -43.82 -34.08
N PHE A 7 22.92 -42.85 -34.13
CA PHE A 7 21.90 -42.60 -35.19
C PHE A 7 20.73 -43.63 -35.40
N ARG A 8 19.47 -43.29 -35.75
CA ARG A 8 18.81 -42.06 -36.26
C ARG A 8 17.26 -42.23 -36.22
N ARG A 9 16.56 -41.14 -35.87
CA ARG A 9 15.29 -40.56 -36.42
C ARG A 9 14.15 -41.47 -36.90
N LEU A 10 12.94 -41.16 -36.42
CA LEU A 10 11.78 -40.86 -37.28
C LEU A 10 10.86 -39.81 -36.62
N ARG A 11 10.63 -38.71 -37.35
CA ARG A 11 9.64 -37.66 -37.09
C ARG A 11 8.26 -38.16 -37.46
N HIS A 12 7.22 -37.75 -36.75
CA HIS A 12 5.91 -37.39 -37.33
C HIS A 12 5.31 -36.25 -36.52
N GLY A 13 4.92 -35.19 -37.23
CA GLY A 13 4.35 -33.98 -36.66
C GLY A 13 2.89 -34.17 -36.27
N LYS A 14 2.41 -33.32 -35.37
CA LYS A 14 1.00 -32.98 -35.28
C LYS A 14 0.86 -31.47 -35.22
N GLU A 15 -0.05 -31.03 -36.07
CA GLU A 15 -0.38 -29.65 -36.39
C GLU A 15 -0.90 -28.88 -35.18
N LYS A 16 -0.63 -27.57 -35.23
CA LYS A 16 -1.28 -26.56 -34.41
C LYS A 16 -2.78 -26.54 -34.75
N SER A 17 -3.62 -26.74 -33.74
CA SER A 17 -4.98 -26.22 -33.73
C SER A 17 -5.04 -25.07 -32.73
N GLU A 18 -5.15 -23.85 -33.25
CA GLU A 18 -5.68 -22.70 -32.54
C GLU A 18 -7.15 -22.99 -32.20
N GLY A 19 -7.57 -22.76 -30.95
CA GLY A 19 -8.99 -22.77 -30.61
C GLY A 19 -9.31 -23.14 -29.17
N GLN A 20 -9.93 -22.19 -28.48
CA GLN A 20 -10.73 -22.29 -27.25
C GLN A 20 -10.00 -22.33 -25.90
N ALA A 21 -10.11 -21.17 -25.24
CA ALA A 21 -9.75 -20.89 -23.87
C ALA A 21 -10.57 -21.72 -22.86
N ASP A 22 -9.86 -22.21 -21.85
CA ASP A 22 -10.36 -22.99 -20.73
C ASP A 22 -11.44 -22.28 -19.90
N SER A 23 -12.38 -23.09 -19.41
CA SER A 23 -13.48 -22.71 -18.51
C SER A 23 -12.97 -22.35 -17.11
N PRO A 24 -13.58 -21.37 -16.39
CA PRO A 24 -13.24 -21.12 -15.00
C PRO A 24 -13.87 -22.18 -14.11
N ALA A 25 -13.05 -22.95 -13.39
CA ALA A 25 -13.53 -23.76 -12.27
C ALA A 25 -13.99 -22.82 -11.14
N ALA A 26 -15.28 -22.82 -10.82
CA ALA A 26 -15.82 -22.10 -9.68
C ALA A 26 -15.38 -22.80 -8.37
N GLY A 27 -14.29 -22.33 -7.77
CA GLY A 27 -13.86 -22.75 -6.45
C GLY A 27 -14.70 -22.06 -5.36
N THR A 28 -15.31 -22.84 -4.47
CA THR A 28 -15.89 -22.36 -3.21
C THR A 28 -15.00 -22.84 -2.07
N THR A 29 -14.41 -21.91 -1.31
CA THR A 29 -13.65 -22.26 -0.11
C THR A 29 -14.56 -22.09 1.10
N SER A 30 -15.14 -23.19 1.58
CA SER A 30 -15.83 -23.21 2.88
C SER A 30 -14.82 -23.56 3.97
N CYS A 31 -14.58 -22.65 4.92
CA CYS A 31 -13.80 -22.96 6.12
C CYS A 31 -14.67 -23.79 7.08
N GLY A 32 -14.88 -25.06 6.73
CA GLY A 32 -15.77 -25.98 7.44
C GLY A 32 -15.17 -27.38 7.47
N LYS A 33 -14.33 -27.63 8.48
CA LYS A 33 -13.58 -28.87 8.79
C LYS A 33 -12.40 -29.20 7.86
N ALA A 34 -11.20 -28.83 8.32
CA ALA A 34 -9.97 -29.55 8.03
C ALA A 34 -9.18 -29.73 9.34
N GLY A 35 -8.46 -30.86 9.43
CA GLY A 35 -7.77 -31.32 10.63
C GLY A 35 -6.73 -30.35 11.20
N ARG A 36 -6.30 -30.67 12.43
CA ARG A 36 -5.33 -29.93 13.25
C ARG A 36 -4.12 -29.45 12.43
N GLY A 37 -4.14 -28.18 12.03
CA GLY A 37 -3.03 -27.41 11.46
C GLY A 37 -3.23 -25.94 11.84
N PRO A 38 -2.16 -25.18 12.15
CA PRO A 38 -2.33 -24.02 13.01
C PRO A 38 -2.81 -22.81 12.20
N ALA A 39 -3.92 -22.25 12.67
CA ALA A 39 -4.73 -21.19 12.08
C ALA A 39 -3.98 -19.85 11.97
N GLY A 40 -4.05 -19.21 10.80
CA GLY A 40 -3.48 -17.88 10.60
C GLY A 40 -3.43 -17.52 9.12
N GLY A 41 -2.26 -17.60 8.50
CA GLY A 41 -2.06 -16.94 7.19
C GLY A 41 -2.26 -17.78 5.94
N GLY A 42 -2.41 -19.11 6.02
CA GLY A 42 -2.92 -19.87 4.86
C GLY A 42 -4.28 -19.35 4.38
N ARG A 43 -5.07 -18.74 5.27
CA ARG A 43 -6.41 -18.24 4.98
C ARG A 43 -6.44 -16.91 4.21
N GLN A 44 -5.43 -16.05 4.38
CA GLN A 44 -5.34 -14.79 3.61
C GLN A 44 -4.89 -15.07 2.17
N GLU A 45 -3.91 -15.95 1.97
CA GLU A 45 -3.49 -16.39 0.63
C GLU A 45 -4.61 -17.17 -0.08
N GLU A 46 -5.25 -18.12 0.60
CA GLU A 46 -6.39 -18.88 0.04
C GLU A 46 -7.59 -17.98 -0.27
N GLY A 47 -7.92 -17.03 0.63
CA GLY A 47 -8.98 -16.05 0.42
C GLY A 47 -8.66 -15.08 -0.74
N GLY A 48 -7.45 -14.55 -0.79
CA GLY A 48 -6.98 -13.70 -1.88
C GLY A 48 -7.02 -14.40 -3.23
N SER A 49 -6.58 -15.66 -3.29
CA SER A 49 -6.64 -16.50 -4.49
C SER A 49 -8.08 -16.78 -4.92
N ALA A 50 -8.96 -17.13 -3.98
CA ALA A 50 -10.39 -17.32 -4.26
C ALA A 50 -11.04 -16.05 -4.82
N ARG A 51 -10.78 -14.88 -4.22
CA ARG A 51 -11.22 -13.57 -4.73
C ARG A 51 -10.67 -13.29 -6.12
N ALA A 52 -9.38 -13.55 -6.33
CA ALA A 52 -8.73 -13.35 -7.61
C ALA A 52 -9.38 -14.18 -8.74
N ALA A 53 -9.85 -15.39 -8.41
CA ALA A 53 -10.57 -16.30 -9.29
C ALA A 53 -12.06 -15.98 -9.48
N GLY A 54 -12.65 -15.10 -8.65
CA GLY A 54 -14.08 -14.77 -8.70
C GLY A 54 -14.95 -15.57 -7.72
N GLY A 55 -14.36 -16.20 -6.71
CA GLY A 55 -15.06 -16.98 -5.68
C GLY A 55 -15.65 -16.12 -4.55
N MET A 56 -16.73 -16.60 -3.93
CA MET A 56 -17.36 -16.01 -2.75
C MET A 56 -16.74 -16.58 -1.47
N ILE A 57 -16.46 -15.73 -0.48
CA ILE A 57 -15.90 -16.09 0.82
C ILE A 57 -16.97 -15.91 1.89
N MET A 58 -17.20 -16.96 2.68
CA MET A 58 -18.14 -16.91 3.79
C MET A 58 -17.47 -17.40 5.08
N ALA A 59 -17.81 -16.78 6.20
CA ALA A 59 -17.48 -17.26 7.53
C ALA A 59 -18.74 -17.72 8.26
N GLN A 60 -18.62 -18.80 9.04
CA GLN A 60 -19.66 -19.20 9.97
C GLN A 60 -19.81 -18.11 11.06
N LYS A 61 -21.04 -17.84 11.54
CA LYS A 61 -21.21 -17.00 12.73
C LYS A 61 -20.44 -17.54 13.94
N GLU A 62 -19.81 -16.63 14.68
CA GLU A 62 -18.95 -16.95 15.83
C GLU A 62 -19.70 -17.72 16.93
N ASP A 63 -20.97 -17.37 17.17
CA ASP A 63 -21.82 -17.94 18.22
C ASP A 63 -22.23 -19.41 17.97
N GLN A 64 -22.20 -19.86 16.72
CA GLN A 64 -22.46 -21.24 16.32
C GLN A 64 -21.17 -22.06 16.13
N ALA A 65 -20.00 -21.41 16.13
CA ALA A 65 -18.74 -22.07 15.89
C ALA A 65 -18.29 -22.81 17.15
N LYS A 66 -17.98 -24.12 17.02
CA LYS A 66 -17.39 -24.90 18.12
C LYS A 66 -16.07 -24.29 18.64
N TYR A 67 -15.35 -23.60 17.76
CA TYR A 67 -14.20 -22.77 18.08
C TYR A 67 -14.36 -21.44 17.34
N ASP A 68 -14.67 -20.38 18.08
CA ASP A 68 -14.95 -19.02 17.57
C ASP A 68 -13.72 -18.34 16.97
N SER A 69 -12.53 -18.72 17.41
CA SER A 69 -11.25 -18.17 16.92
C SER A 69 -11.05 -18.32 15.41
N MET A 70 -11.61 -19.36 14.78
CA MET A 70 -11.49 -19.57 13.34
C MET A 70 -12.34 -18.59 12.52
N PRO A 71 -13.67 -18.49 12.75
CA PRO A 71 -14.49 -17.49 12.05
C PRO A 71 -14.11 -16.06 12.41
N ARG A 72 -13.79 -15.75 13.66
CA ARG A 72 -13.35 -14.39 14.06
C ARG A 72 -12.11 -13.95 13.28
N SER A 73 -11.09 -14.81 13.24
CA SER A 73 -9.86 -14.53 12.48
C SER A 73 -10.13 -14.34 10.98
N ALA A 74 -11.09 -15.07 10.40
CA ALA A 74 -11.48 -14.88 9.00
C ALA A 74 -12.19 -13.53 8.81
N ILE A 75 -13.10 -13.16 9.70
CA ILE A 75 -13.84 -11.88 9.66
C ILE A 75 -12.88 -10.70 9.79
N GLU A 76 -11.92 -10.77 10.72
CA GLU A 76 -10.90 -9.75 10.94
C GLU A 76 -10.00 -9.50 9.71
N THR A 77 -9.94 -10.43 8.75
CA THR A 77 -9.22 -10.19 7.49
C THR A 77 -9.88 -9.14 6.61
N GLY A 78 -11.14 -8.78 6.85
CA GLY A 78 -11.94 -7.94 5.95
C GLY A 78 -12.24 -8.60 4.60
N MET A 79 -11.89 -9.88 4.43
CA MET A 79 -12.05 -10.62 3.17
C MET A 79 -13.35 -11.43 3.08
N VAL A 80 -14.10 -11.55 4.18
CA VAL A 80 -15.34 -12.32 4.23
C VAL A 80 -16.49 -11.51 3.61
N ASP A 81 -17.18 -12.07 2.62
CA ASP A 81 -18.35 -11.44 1.99
C ASP A 81 -19.62 -11.65 2.84
N PHE A 82 -19.75 -12.80 3.51
CA PHE A 82 -20.90 -13.13 4.36
C PHE A 82 -20.52 -13.81 5.67
N VAL A 83 -21.10 -13.35 6.77
CA VAL A 83 -21.07 -14.04 8.07
C VAL A 83 -22.44 -14.65 8.35
N LEU A 84 -22.58 -15.96 8.16
CA LEU A 84 -23.88 -16.64 8.16
C LEU A 84 -23.95 -17.80 9.15
N PRO A 85 -25.14 -18.10 9.69
CA PRO A 85 -25.40 -19.40 10.31
C PRO A 85 -25.14 -20.55 9.32
N VAL A 86 -24.67 -21.70 9.80
CA VAL A 86 -24.33 -22.86 8.94
C VAL A 86 -25.50 -23.27 8.06
N GLU A 87 -26.71 -23.17 8.59
CA GLU A 87 -27.95 -23.55 7.91
C GLU A 87 -28.23 -22.69 6.68
N LYS A 88 -27.75 -21.44 6.66
CA LYS A 88 -27.94 -20.48 5.55
C LYS A 88 -26.82 -20.50 4.53
N MET A 89 -25.66 -21.09 4.84
CA MET A 89 -24.51 -21.09 3.94
C MET A 89 -24.78 -21.85 2.64
N GLY A 90 -25.48 -22.99 2.71
CA GLY A 90 -25.80 -23.81 1.53
C GLY A 90 -26.74 -23.09 0.55
N GLU A 91 -27.76 -22.42 1.08
CA GLU A 91 -28.67 -21.58 0.30
C GLU A 91 -27.91 -20.45 -0.40
N GLN A 92 -27.01 -19.76 0.32
CA GLN A 92 -26.22 -18.67 -0.23
C GLN A 92 -25.28 -19.13 -1.37
N ILE A 93 -24.68 -20.31 -1.24
CA ILE A 93 -23.85 -20.90 -2.32
C ILE A 93 -24.68 -21.14 -3.57
N LEU A 94 -25.85 -21.77 -3.43
CA LEU A 94 -26.74 -22.03 -4.56
C LEU A 94 -27.21 -20.72 -5.21
N HIS A 95 -27.48 -19.69 -4.41
CA HIS A 95 -27.88 -18.38 -4.91
C HIS A 95 -26.76 -17.70 -5.69
N TYR A 96 -25.52 -17.75 -5.18
CA TYR A 96 -24.34 -17.20 -5.85
C TYR A 96 -24.09 -17.87 -7.20
N ILE A 97 -24.08 -19.21 -7.24
CA ILE A 97 -23.75 -19.98 -8.47
C ILE A 97 -24.81 -19.77 -9.57
N ARG A 98 -26.08 -19.61 -9.20
CA ARG A 98 -27.20 -19.38 -10.13
C ARG A 98 -27.28 -17.94 -10.66
N HIS A 99 -26.37 -17.06 -10.24
CA HIS A 99 -26.43 -15.67 -10.68
C HIS A 99 -26.20 -15.58 -12.21
N PRO A 100 -27.04 -14.84 -12.96
CA PRO A 100 -26.98 -14.79 -14.44
C PRO A 100 -25.61 -14.41 -15.02
N TYR A 101 -24.81 -13.68 -14.23
CA TYR A 101 -23.45 -13.32 -14.60
C TYR A 101 -22.48 -14.52 -14.67
N LEU A 102 -22.63 -15.50 -13.77
CA LEU A 102 -21.80 -16.72 -13.78
C LEU A 102 -22.31 -17.73 -14.81
N GLU A 103 -23.62 -17.75 -15.06
CA GLU A 103 -24.26 -18.67 -16.01
C GLU A 103 -24.11 -18.24 -17.50
N ARG A 104 -23.49 -17.10 -17.81
CA ARG A 104 -23.23 -16.60 -19.18
C ARG A 104 -24.49 -16.48 -20.07
N GLN A 105 -25.68 -16.24 -19.51
CA GLN A 105 -26.94 -16.27 -20.28
C GLN A 105 -27.61 -14.91 -20.56
N LYS A 106 -27.07 -13.77 -20.08
CA LYS A 106 -27.67 -12.46 -20.40
C LYS A 106 -27.31 -11.97 -21.82
N PRO A 107 -28.27 -11.40 -22.58
CA PRO A 107 -27.96 -10.64 -23.79
C PRO A 107 -26.97 -9.53 -23.45
N ALA A 108 -25.98 -9.29 -24.32
CA ALA A 108 -25.04 -8.20 -24.13
C ALA A 108 -25.79 -6.86 -24.14
N GLU A 109 -25.70 -6.10 -23.04
CA GLU A 109 -26.12 -4.70 -23.04
C GLU A 109 -25.31 -3.92 -24.09
N PRO A 110 -25.84 -2.81 -24.65
CA PRO A 110 -25.08 -1.97 -25.57
C PRO A 110 -23.76 -1.53 -24.91
N GLU A 111 -22.64 -1.81 -25.58
CA GLU A 111 -21.29 -1.58 -25.06
C GLU A 111 -21.09 -0.13 -24.57
N GLU A 112 -21.69 0.84 -25.27
CA GLU A 112 -21.66 2.27 -24.92
C GLU A 112 -22.36 2.57 -23.59
N LYS A 113 -23.52 1.92 -23.31
CA LYS A 113 -24.23 2.09 -22.05
C LYS A 113 -23.37 1.59 -20.89
N VAL A 114 -22.79 0.39 -21.04
CA VAL A 114 -21.90 -0.21 -20.05
C VAL A 114 -20.70 0.69 -19.78
N GLU A 115 -20.06 1.23 -20.82
CA GLU A 115 -18.91 2.12 -20.65
C GLU A 115 -19.27 3.40 -19.88
N SER A 116 -20.42 4.00 -20.17
CA SER A 116 -20.89 5.18 -19.45
C SER A 116 -21.16 4.91 -17.97
N LEU A 117 -21.67 3.72 -17.63
CA LEU A 117 -21.90 3.31 -16.25
C LEU A 117 -20.57 3.03 -15.54
N LEU A 118 -19.62 2.38 -16.20
CA LEU A 118 -18.27 2.14 -15.66
C LEU A 118 -17.54 3.45 -15.34
N GLN A 119 -17.64 4.47 -16.19
CA GLN A 119 -17.07 5.78 -15.91
C GLN A 119 -17.64 6.40 -14.63
N LYS A 120 -18.95 6.26 -14.39
CA LYS A 120 -19.57 6.72 -13.13
C LYS A 120 -19.07 5.94 -11.93
N VAL A 121 -18.91 4.62 -12.04
CA VAL A 121 -18.31 3.78 -10.99
C VAL A 121 -16.88 4.25 -10.68
N PHE A 122 -16.05 4.50 -11.70
CA PHE A 122 -14.69 5.00 -11.49
C PHE A 122 -14.67 6.37 -10.82
N LEU A 123 -15.60 7.27 -11.17
CA LEU A 123 -15.71 8.57 -10.52
C LEU A 123 -16.06 8.44 -9.04
N LEU A 124 -17.00 7.56 -8.67
CA LEU A 124 -17.33 7.31 -7.26
C LEU A 124 -16.12 6.77 -6.49
N ILE A 125 -15.43 5.78 -7.04
CA ILE A 125 -14.22 5.22 -6.42
C ILE A 125 -13.13 6.30 -6.28
N ARG A 126 -12.89 7.10 -7.33
CA ARG A 126 -11.88 8.17 -7.33
C ARG A 126 -12.21 9.25 -6.31
N ASN A 127 -13.46 9.66 -6.18
CA ASN A 127 -13.87 10.69 -5.23
C ASN A 127 -13.71 10.23 -3.78
N GLN A 128 -13.91 8.94 -3.50
CA GLN A 128 -13.80 8.41 -2.14
C GLN A 128 -12.39 7.96 -1.76
N THR A 129 -11.66 7.33 -2.68
CA THR A 129 -10.36 6.69 -2.38
C THR A 129 -9.17 7.42 -3.00
N GLY A 130 -9.41 8.34 -3.94
CA GLY A 130 -8.35 8.99 -4.73
C GLY A 130 -7.77 8.10 -5.84
N HIS A 131 -8.18 6.83 -5.93
CA HIS A 131 -7.68 5.88 -6.92
C HIS A 131 -8.41 6.02 -8.26
N ASP A 132 -7.64 6.09 -9.35
CA ASP A 132 -8.19 6.18 -10.70
C ASP A 132 -7.98 4.86 -11.44
N PHE A 133 -9.09 4.18 -11.74
CA PHE A 133 -9.11 2.90 -12.45
C PHE A 133 -9.51 3.04 -13.93
N SER A 134 -9.64 4.28 -14.45
CA SER A 134 -10.12 4.54 -15.81
C SER A 134 -9.25 3.90 -16.90
N HIS A 135 -7.95 3.78 -16.63
CA HIS A 135 -6.97 3.17 -17.52
C HIS A 135 -6.52 1.77 -17.09
N TYR A 136 -7.31 1.09 -16.24
CA TYR A 136 -7.11 -0.33 -15.95
C TYR A 136 -7.81 -1.19 -17.01
N LYS A 137 -7.34 -2.43 -17.19
CA LYS A 137 -7.92 -3.34 -18.20
C LYS A 137 -9.39 -3.65 -17.89
N ARG A 138 -10.26 -3.25 -18.83
CA ARG A 138 -11.72 -3.42 -18.75
C ARG A 138 -12.16 -4.83 -18.36
N ASN A 139 -11.56 -5.87 -18.94
CA ASN A 139 -11.94 -7.26 -18.65
C ASN A 139 -11.72 -7.64 -17.18
N THR A 140 -10.62 -7.16 -16.59
CA THR A 140 -10.32 -7.39 -15.18
C THR A 140 -11.36 -6.70 -14.30
N ILE A 141 -11.63 -5.42 -14.57
CA ILE A 141 -12.60 -4.61 -13.82
C ILE A 141 -14.00 -5.20 -13.93
N ARG A 142 -14.46 -5.52 -15.14
CA ARG A 142 -15.80 -6.11 -15.37
C ARG A 142 -16.00 -7.38 -14.56
N ARG A 143 -14.99 -8.25 -14.49
CA ARG A 143 -15.03 -9.48 -13.68
C ARG A 143 -15.15 -9.19 -12.18
N ARG A 144 -14.48 -8.15 -11.68
CA ARG A 144 -14.53 -7.76 -10.26
C ARG A 144 -15.87 -7.13 -9.89
N ILE A 145 -16.35 -6.18 -10.70
CA ILE A 145 -17.69 -5.59 -10.51
C ILE A 145 -18.75 -6.69 -10.51
N ALA A 146 -18.59 -7.67 -11.38
CA ALA A 146 -19.61 -8.67 -11.51
C ALA A 146 -19.59 -9.77 -10.45
N ARG A 147 -18.44 -10.01 -9.83
CA ARG A 147 -18.39 -10.72 -8.55
C ARG A 147 -19.20 -9.96 -7.49
N ARG A 148 -19.03 -8.63 -7.38
CA ARG A 148 -19.84 -7.81 -6.44
C ARG A 148 -21.33 -7.84 -6.76
N LEU A 149 -21.70 -7.77 -8.03
CA LEU A 149 -23.08 -7.97 -8.50
C LEU A 149 -23.64 -9.30 -8.01
N ALA A 150 -22.90 -10.40 -8.18
CA ALA A 150 -23.31 -11.74 -7.74
C ALA A 150 -23.36 -11.87 -6.21
N VAL A 151 -22.46 -11.21 -5.47
CA VAL A 151 -22.52 -11.14 -3.99
C VAL A 151 -23.83 -10.46 -3.57
N HIS A 152 -24.15 -9.30 -4.13
CA HIS A 152 -25.36 -8.55 -3.78
C HIS A 152 -26.64 -9.04 -4.46
N GLN A 153 -26.55 -10.04 -5.33
CA GLN A 153 -27.69 -10.57 -6.11
C GLN A 153 -28.36 -9.50 -6.97
N ILE A 154 -27.52 -8.60 -7.50
CA ILE A 154 -27.92 -7.52 -8.39
C ILE A 154 -27.58 -7.95 -9.80
N GLU A 155 -28.57 -7.96 -10.68
CA GLU A 155 -28.37 -8.53 -12.02
C GLU A 155 -27.82 -7.54 -13.06
N ASP A 156 -27.76 -6.25 -12.76
CA ASP A 156 -27.30 -5.22 -13.68
C ASP A 156 -26.51 -4.09 -13.01
N LEU A 157 -25.63 -3.47 -13.80
CA LEU A 157 -24.70 -2.46 -13.34
C LEU A 157 -25.39 -1.16 -12.92
N GLU A 158 -26.60 -0.89 -13.44
CA GLU A 158 -27.33 0.34 -13.13
C GLU A 158 -27.88 0.32 -11.71
N HIS A 159 -28.44 -0.80 -11.26
CA HIS A 159 -28.84 -1.00 -9.86
C HIS A 159 -27.65 -1.04 -8.92
N TYR A 160 -26.54 -1.64 -9.34
CA TYR A 160 -25.33 -1.66 -8.53
C TYR A 160 -24.72 -0.26 -8.37
N LEU A 161 -24.79 0.58 -9.41
CA LEU A 161 -24.37 1.98 -9.30
C LEU A 161 -25.20 2.74 -8.26
N LYS A 162 -26.51 2.48 -8.14
CA LYS A 162 -27.35 3.08 -7.09
C LYS A 162 -26.89 2.64 -5.70
N LEU A 163 -26.60 1.35 -5.52
CA LEU A 163 -26.03 0.85 -4.26
C LEU A 163 -24.71 1.55 -3.91
N LEU A 164 -23.82 1.74 -4.89
CA LEU A 164 -22.56 2.46 -4.69
C LEU A 164 -22.77 3.94 -4.32
N GLN A 165 -23.85 4.57 -4.78
CA GLN A 165 -24.19 5.95 -4.40
C GLN A 165 -24.74 6.04 -2.98
N GLU A 166 -25.36 4.97 -2.47
CA GLU A 166 -25.99 4.91 -1.14
C GLU A 166 -25.04 4.36 -0.06
N SER A 167 -24.03 3.56 -0.43
CA SER A 167 -23.12 2.88 0.50
C SER A 167 -21.64 3.19 0.21
N ALA A 168 -21.08 4.10 1.02
CA ALA A 168 -19.65 4.37 1.02
C ALA A 168 -18.82 3.13 1.41
N GLU A 169 -19.36 2.24 2.24
CA GLU A 169 -18.69 0.98 2.60
C GLU A 169 -18.50 0.08 1.37
N GLU A 170 -19.54 -0.07 0.54
CA GLU A 170 -19.47 -0.89 -0.66
C GLU A 170 -18.50 -0.31 -1.70
N VAL A 171 -18.43 1.02 -1.84
CA VAL A 171 -17.40 1.67 -2.67
C VAL A 171 -16.00 1.32 -2.19
N GLY A 172 -15.78 1.33 -0.86
CA GLY A 172 -14.52 0.90 -0.26
C GLY A 172 -14.19 -0.57 -0.52
N ILE A 173 -15.17 -1.46 -0.42
CA ILE A 173 -15.01 -2.90 -0.72
C ILE A 173 -14.68 -3.09 -2.20
N LEU A 174 -15.42 -2.45 -3.10
CA LEU A 174 -15.18 -2.51 -4.54
C LEU A 174 -13.78 -1.98 -4.89
N ALA A 175 -13.35 -0.88 -4.27
CA ALA A 175 -12.03 -0.31 -4.47
C ALA A 175 -10.92 -1.29 -4.06
N ARG A 176 -11.01 -1.89 -2.85
CA ARG A 176 -10.08 -2.94 -2.41
C ARG A 176 -10.10 -4.14 -3.35
N GLU A 177 -11.26 -4.51 -3.88
CA GLU A 177 -11.38 -5.63 -4.81
C GLU A 177 -10.74 -5.40 -6.18
N MET A 178 -10.55 -4.13 -6.57
CA MET A 178 -9.74 -3.78 -7.74
C MET A 178 -8.24 -3.96 -7.49
N LEU A 179 -7.79 -3.91 -6.23
CA LEU A 179 -6.40 -4.11 -5.84
C LEU A 179 -6.17 -5.60 -5.58
N ILE A 180 -5.35 -6.24 -6.42
CA ILE A 180 -5.04 -7.66 -6.27
C ILE A 180 -3.69 -7.77 -5.57
N THR A 181 -3.70 -8.31 -4.35
CA THR A 181 -2.55 -8.30 -3.42
C THR A 181 -1.93 -9.70 -3.23
N VAL A 182 -2.23 -10.65 -4.12
CA VAL A 182 -1.71 -12.03 -4.01
C VAL A 182 -0.24 -12.06 -4.40
N THR A 183 0.60 -12.42 -3.44
CA THR A 183 2.05 -12.57 -3.60
C THR A 183 2.56 -13.66 -2.66
N ASN A 184 3.75 -14.19 -2.92
CA ASN A 184 4.45 -15.17 -2.09
C ASN A 184 5.97 -14.97 -2.20
N PHE A 185 6.72 -15.48 -1.23
CA PHE A 185 8.18 -15.39 -1.24
C PHE A 185 8.76 -16.12 -2.46
N PHE A 186 9.83 -15.58 -3.06
CA PHE A 186 10.52 -16.20 -4.20
C PHE A 186 9.60 -16.60 -5.36
N ARG A 187 8.50 -15.87 -5.57
CA ARG A 187 7.57 -16.09 -6.68
C ARG A 187 8.30 -16.13 -8.02
N ASP A 188 8.10 -17.20 -8.78
CA ASP A 188 8.83 -17.54 -10.01
C ASP A 188 10.34 -17.66 -9.75
N ALA A 189 10.74 -18.64 -8.93
CA ALA A 189 12.10 -18.80 -8.43
C ALA A 189 13.19 -18.74 -9.52
N GLU A 190 12.95 -19.33 -10.70
CA GLU A 190 13.89 -19.28 -11.85
C GLU A 190 14.21 -17.84 -12.29
N ALA A 191 13.24 -16.92 -12.18
CA ALA A 191 13.45 -15.51 -12.53
C ALA A 191 14.31 -14.79 -11.48
N TRP A 192 14.15 -15.13 -10.19
CA TRP A 192 15.01 -14.63 -9.12
C TRP A 192 16.44 -15.18 -9.21
N ASP A 193 16.60 -16.43 -9.60
CA ASP A 193 17.91 -17.04 -9.84
C ASP A 193 18.63 -16.33 -11.00
N SER A 194 17.91 -16.04 -12.09
CA SER A 194 18.47 -15.26 -13.21
C SER A 194 18.82 -13.83 -12.79
N LEU A 195 17.97 -13.17 -12.01
CA LEU A 195 18.26 -11.84 -11.46
C LEU A 195 19.47 -11.87 -10.53
N GLN A 196 19.61 -12.92 -9.72
CA GLN A 196 20.74 -13.08 -8.83
C GLN A 196 22.06 -13.15 -9.60
N GLU A 197 22.12 -13.99 -10.64
CA GLU A 197 23.34 -14.20 -11.42
C GLU A 197 23.69 -13.00 -12.30
N HIS A 198 22.72 -12.46 -13.03
CA HIS A 198 22.99 -11.45 -14.07
C HIS A 198 22.95 -10.01 -13.57
N VAL A 199 22.31 -9.74 -12.42
CA VAL A 199 22.10 -8.36 -11.93
C VAL A 199 22.63 -8.19 -10.51
N ILE A 200 22.13 -8.94 -9.54
CA ILE A 200 22.49 -8.74 -8.11
C ILE A 200 23.98 -8.98 -7.90
N ARG A 201 24.53 -10.08 -8.42
CA ARG A 201 25.95 -10.42 -8.29
C ARG A 201 26.86 -9.32 -8.89
N PRO A 202 26.70 -8.90 -10.16
CA PRO A 202 27.49 -7.80 -10.70
C PRO A 202 27.33 -6.49 -9.92
N LEU A 203 26.10 -6.13 -9.53
CA LEU A 203 25.86 -4.92 -8.74
C LEU A 203 26.60 -4.95 -7.41
N VAL A 204 26.66 -6.11 -6.74
CA VAL A 204 27.35 -6.33 -5.43
C VAL A 204 28.86 -6.54 -5.56
N GLU A 205 29.38 -6.99 -6.69
CA GLU A 205 30.83 -7.24 -6.86
C GLU A 205 31.58 -6.09 -7.53
N GLN A 206 30.94 -5.34 -8.44
CA GLN A 206 31.64 -4.40 -9.33
C GLN A 206 31.43 -2.92 -8.97
N GLY A 207 30.42 -2.61 -8.16
CA GLY A 207 30.09 -1.23 -7.81
C GLY A 207 30.99 -0.64 -6.71
N PRO A 208 31.08 0.70 -6.60
CA PRO A 208 31.91 1.37 -5.60
C PRO A 208 31.45 1.01 -4.17
N PRO A 209 32.34 0.63 -3.24
CA PRO A 209 31.97 0.25 -1.88
C PRO A 209 31.24 1.34 -1.09
N GLU A 210 31.52 2.61 -1.41
CA GLU A 210 30.92 3.76 -0.73
C GLU A 210 29.53 4.14 -1.25
N GLN A 211 29.13 3.61 -2.42
CA GLN A 211 27.84 3.91 -3.02
C GLN A 211 26.77 2.93 -2.51
N PRO A 212 25.67 3.43 -1.90
CA PRO A 212 24.58 2.57 -1.47
C PRO A 212 23.86 1.98 -2.69
N LEU A 213 23.49 0.70 -2.59
CA LEU A 213 22.60 0.05 -3.55
C LEU A 213 21.16 0.49 -3.27
N ARG A 214 20.50 1.04 -4.29
CA ARG A 214 19.14 1.58 -4.18
C ARG A 214 18.20 0.82 -5.11
N ILE A 215 17.25 0.10 -4.52
CA ILE A 215 16.30 -0.75 -5.24
C ILE A 215 14.89 -0.21 -5.01
N TRP A 216 14.04 -0.25 -6.02
CA TRP A 216 12.61 0.04 -5.87
C TRP A 216 11.78 -1.18 -6.27
N VAL A 217 10.96 -1.66 -5.35
CA VAL A 217 9.93 -2.68 -5.56
C VAL A 217 8.58 -1.97 -5.64
N ALA A 218 8.11 -1.78 -6.87
CA ALA A 218 6.87 -1.12 -7.23
C ALA A 218 5.72 -2.14 -7.30
N GLY A 219 4.68 -1.94 -6.47
CA GLY A 219 3.61 -2.91 -6.25
C GLY A 219 4.04 -4.04 -5.31
N CYS A 220 4.51 -3.68 -4.12
CA CYS A 220 5.10 -4.65 -3.19
C CYS A 220 4.08 -5.55 -2.47
N ALA A 221 2.78 -5.28 -2.58
CA ALA A 221 1.71 -5.95 -1.85
C ALA A 221 2.06 -6.10 -0.36
N THR A 222 2.03 -7.32 0.17
CA THR A 222 2.31 -7.63 1.58
C THR A 222 3.81 -7.72 1.92
N GLY A 223 4.70 -7.43 0.96
CA GLY A 223 6.14 -7.21 1.17
C GLY A 223 7.07 -8.38 0.86
N GLU A 224 6.53 -9.56 0.50
CA GLU A 224 7.28 -10.79 0.23
C GLU A 224 8.35 -10.61 -0.85
N GLU A 225 8.04 -9.85 -1.91
CA GLU A 225 8.99 -9.53 -3.00
C GLU A 225 10.14 -8.63 -2.50
N ALA A 226 9.84 -7.63 -1.67
CA ALA A 226 10.85 -6.75 -1.11
C ALA A 226 11.81 -7.49 -0.17
N TYR A 227 11.27 -8.39 0.66
CA TYR A 227 12.10 -9.24 1.52
C TYR A 227 12.87 -10.29 0.72
N THR A 228 12.30 -10.83 -0.35
CA THR A 228 13.01 -11.72 -1.29
C THR A 228 14.24 -11.03 -1.86
N ALA A 229 14.09 -9.80 -2.39
CA ALA A 229 15.21 -9.01 -2.86
C ALA A 229 16.24 -8.76 -1.74
N ALA A 230 15.81 -8.32 -0.56
CA ALA A 230 16.70 -8.06 0.57
C ALA A 230 17.56 -9.29 0.94
N ILE A 231 16.93 -10.45 1.03
CA ILE A 231 17.58 -11.73 1.33
C ILE A 231 18.65 -12.05 0.27
N LEU A 232 18.32 -11.93 -1.02
CA LEU A 232 19.26 -12.23 -2.10
C LEU A 232 20.47 -11.29 -2.12
N PHE A 233 20.26 -9.99 -1.90
CA PHE A 233 21.36 -9.03 -1.78
C PHE A 233 22.25 -9.35 -0.57
N GLN A 234 21.67 -9.63 0.60
CA GLN A 234 22.42 -9.98 1.81
C GLN A 234 23.17 -11.33 1.69
N GLU A 235 22.59 -12.30 1.00
CA GLU A 235 23.26 -13.56 0.66
C GLU A 235 24.47 -13.30 -0.23
N GLN A 236 24.32 -12.49 -1.28
CA GLN A 236 25.40 -12.18 -2.20
C GLN A 236 26.53 -11.38 -1.54
N MET A 237 26.20 -10.36 -0.75
CA MET A 237 27.17 -9.58 0.03
C MET A 237 27.99 -10.47 0.97
N GLY A 238 27.33 -11.43 1.64
CA GLY A 238 28.01 -12.39 2.50
C GLY A 238 28.92 -13.36 1.74
N LYS A 239 28.51 -13.81 0.54
CA LYS A 239 29.33 -14.70 -0.32
C LYS A 239 30.57 -14.00 -0.86
N SER A 240 30.44 -12.75 -1.31
CA SER A 240 31.54 -11.98 -1.89
C SER A 240 32.38 -11.24 -0.84
N ASN A 241 32.01 -11.33 0.45
CA ASN A 241 32.61 -10.59 1.55
C ASN A 241 32.67 -9.06 1.31
N VAL A 242 31.59 -8.51 0.73
CA VAL A 242 31.45 -7.09 0.42
C VAL A 242 30.45 -6.47 1.38
N HIS A 243 30.83 -5.38 2.02
CA HIS A 243 29.92 -4.59 2.85
C HIS A 243 29.50 -3.34 2.10
N ARG A 244 28.21 -3.26 1.77
CA ARG A 244 27.59 -2.08 1.15
C ARG A 244 26.25 -1.78 1.79
N ALA A 245 25.95 -0.49 1.89
CA ALA A 245 24.63 -0.04 2.31
C ALA A 245 23.60 -0.47 1.27
N LEU A 246 22.49 -1.04 1.74
CA LEU A 246 21.37 -1.49 0.93
C LEU A 246 20.11 -0.72 1.36
N GLN A 247 19.47 -0.06 0.41
CA GLN A 247 18.19 0.62 0.62
C GLN A 247 17.18 0.12 -0.42
N ILE A 248 16.12 -0.51 0.06
CA ILE A 248 14.99 -0.95 -0.76
C ILE A 248 13.81 -0.05 -0.45
N PHE A 249 13.23 0.55 -1.48
CA PHE A 249 11.93 1.23 -1.41
C PHE A 249 10.87 0.21 -1.82
N ALA A 250 9.92 -0.09 -0.96
CA ALA A 250 8.84 -1.04 -1.24
C ALA A 250 7.53 -0.27 -1.17
N THR A 251 6.84 -0.15 -2.30
CA THR A 251 5.65 0.70 -2.38
C THR A 251 4.46 0.03 -3.03
N ASP A 252 3.27 0.32 -2.51
CA ASP A 252 2.00 -0.16 -3.05
C ASP A 252 0.91 0.90 -2.91
N LEU A 253 -0.19 0.72 -3.64
CA LEU A 253 -1.38 1.56 -3.53
C LEU A 253 -2.21 1.19 -2.29
N ASP A 254 -2.17 -0.08 -1.86
CA ASP A 254 -2.90 -0.61 -0.71
C ASP A 254 -2.11 -0.46 0.62
N GLU A 255 -2.53 0.48 1.48
CA GLU A 255 -1.90 0.71 2.79
C GLU A 255 -2.02 -0.50 3.72
N GLU A 256 -3.09 -1.29 3.63
CA GLU A 256 -3.27 -2.47 4.48
C GLU A 256 -2.18 -3.50 4.20
N SER A 257 -1.92 -3.78 2.92
CA SER A 257 -0.83 -4.66 2.49
C SER A 257 0.55 -4.10 2.86
N VAL A 258 0.79 -2.80 2.64
CA VAL A 258 2.04 -2.14 3.03
C VAL A 258 2.30 -2.26 4.54
N SER A 259 1.24 -2.17 5.36
CA SER A 259 1.33 -2.34 6.82
C SER A 259 1.73 -3.76 7.22
N VAL A 260 1.28 -4.79 6.51
CA VAL A 260 1.75 -6.19 6.69
C VAL A 260 3.25 -6.28 6.43
N GLY A 261 3.71 -5.77 5.30
CA GLY A 261 5.13 -5.75 4.95
C GLY A 261 5.99 -5.01 5.98
N ARG A 262 5.51 -3.85 6.46
CA ARG A 262 6.16 -3.04 7.50
C ARG A 262 6.28 -3.79 8.83
N ARG A 263 5.27 -4.58 9.22
CA ARG A 263 5.34 -5.44 10.42
C ARG A 263 6.31 -6.61 10.21
N GLY A 264 6.36 -7.17 9.01
CA GLY A 264 7.24 -8.28 8.64
C GLY A 264 6.90 -9.58 9.39
N ILE A 265 5.62 -9.80 9.70
CA ILE A 265 5.12 -11.00 10.38
C ILE A 265 4.30 -11.81 9.38
N TYR A 266 4.72 -13.05 9.15
CA TYR A 266 4.16 -13.94 8.15
C TYR A 266 3.75 -15.27 8.75
N PRO A 267 2.77 -15.98 8.18
CA PRO A 267 2.36 -17.30 8.66
C PRO A 267 3.44 -18.37 8.49
N LYS A 268 3.29 -19.50 9.19
CA LYS A 268 4.16 -20.67 8.97
C LYS A 268 4.06 -21.28 7.57
N SER A 269 3.02 -20.98 6.79
CA SER A 269 2.85 -21.48 5.42
C SER A 269 3.97 -21.04 4.49
N ILE A 270 4.66 -19.91 4.77
CA ILE A 270 5.79 -19.45 3.95
C ILE A 270 6.95 -20.46 3.91
N ALA A 271 6.98 -21.45 4.81
CA ALA A 271 7.96 -22.53 4.78
C ALA A 271 7.85 -23.42 3.53
N ALA A 272 6.74 -23.32 2.78
CA ALA A 272 6.62 -23.92 1.45
C ALA A 272 7.45 -23.19 0.40
N ASP A 273 7.59 -21.86 0.53
CA ASP A 273 8.27 -21.00 -0.45
C ASP A 273 9.71 -20.64 -0.05
N VAL A 274 10.01 -20.64 1.26
CA VAL A 274 11.30 -20.23 1.83
C VAL A 274 12.05 -21.45 2.34
N SER A 275 13.31 -21.59 1.90
CA SER A 275 14.15 -22.71 2.32
C SER A 275 14.42 -22.70 3.84
N PRO A 276 14.59 -23.88 4.48
CA PRO A 276 14.88 -23.96 5.92
C PRO A 276 16.11 -23.16 6.34
N ALA A 277 17.15 -23.12 5.51
CA ALA A 277 18.35 -22.34 5.76
C ALA A 277 18.07 -20.82 5.78
N ARG A 278 17.21 -20.33 4.88
CA ARG A 278 16.78 -18.92 4.86
C ARG A 278 15.88 -18.60 6.05
N LEU A 279 14.95 -19.47 6.41
CA LEU A 279 14.12 -19.32 7.62
C LEU A 279 14.99 -19.17 8.87
N GLN A 280 15.96 -20.05 9.05
CA GLN A 280 16.87 -20.00 10.21
C GLN A 280 17.73 -18.74 10.24
N ARG A 281 18.13 -18.21 9.08
CA ARG A 281 19.05 -17.07 8.98
C ARG A 281 18.35 -15.71 9.04
N PHE A 282 17.20 -15.56 8.40
CA PHE A 282 16.54 -14.26 8.17
C PHE A 282 15.26 -14.07 8.97
N PHE A 283 14.75 -15.13 9.61
CA PHE A 283 13.52 -15.07 10.39
C PHE A 283 13.75 -15.48 11.84
N THR A 284 12.80 -15.09 12.68
CA THR A 284 12.62 -15.57 14.06
C THR A 284 11.25 -16.21 14.15
N GLU A 285 11.19 -17.46 14.61
CA GLU A 285 9.92 -18.14 14.82
C GLU A 285 9.25 -17.60 16.10
N GLU A 286 8.02 -17.12 15.97
CA GLU A 286 7.21 -16.55 17.06
C GLU A 286 5.83 -17.21 17.07
N GLY A 287 5.63 -18.18 17.97
CA GLY A 287 4.35 -18.88 18.15
C GLY A 287 3.89 -19.57 16.86
N ASN A 288 2.88 -19.00 16.20
CA ASN A 288 2.34 -19.51 14.92
C ASN A 288 2.76 -18.69 13.69
N SER A 289 3.83 -17.92 13.79
CA SER A 289 4.29 -17.02 12.73
C SER A 289 5.81 -16.98 12.64
N TYR A 290 6.32 -16.50 11.52
CA TYR A 290 7.70 -16.09 11.33
C TYR A 290 7.77 -14.57 11.26
N ARG A 291 8.70 -13.98 12.02
CA ARG A 291 9.02 -12.55 11.92
C ARG A 291 10.33 -12.37 11.18
N ILE A 292 10.39 -11.47 10.21
CA ILE A 292 11.66 -11.04 9.59
C ILE A 292 12.56 -10.39 10.65
N ARG A 293 13.83 -10.76 10.68
CA ARG A 293 14.82 -10.15 11.58
C ARG A 293 15.06 -8.68 11.26
N ASN A 294 15.35 -7.90 12.31
CA ASN A 294 15.52 -6.44 12.20
C ASN A 294 16.59 -6.03 11.16
N ASN A 295 17.72 -6.74 11.10
CA ASN A 295 18.80 -6.45 10.16
C ASN A 295 18.37 -6.53 8.68
N THR A 296 17.41 -7.37 8.33
CA THR A 296 16.83 -7.42 6.97
C THR A 296 15.73 -6.37 6.84
N ARG A 297 14.87 -6.23 7.84
CA ARG A 297 13.76 -5.27 7.84
C ARG A 297 14.20 -3.81 7.73
N GLU A 298 15.27 -3.42 8.40
CA GLU A 298 15.79 -2.04 8.42
C GLU A 298 16.36 -1.58 7.07
N THR A 299 16.64 -2.50 6.15
CA THR A 299 17.05 -2.17 4.77
C THR A 299 15.88 -1.75 3.87
N ILE A 300 14.63 -1.91 4.33
CA ILE A 300 13.42 -1.71 3.52
C ILE A 300 12.58 -0.55 4.08
N VAL A 301 12.23 0.39 3.21
CA VAL A 301 11.30 1.50 3.49
C VAL A 301 9.98 1.21 2.80
N PHE A 302 8.94 0.98 3.60
CA PHE A 302 7.57 0.70 3.16
C PHE A 302 6.72 1.98 3.13
N ALA A 303 6.19 2.33 1.95
CA ALA A 303 5.37 3.52 1.78
C ALA A 303 4.19 3.29 0.82
N LYS A 304 3.04 3.93 1.09
CA LYS A 304 1.98 4.05 0.10
C LYS A 304 2.45 4.95 -1.04
N HIS A 305 2.28 4.49 -2.27
CA HIS A 305 2.67 5.22 -3.48
C HIS A 305 1.76 4.83 -4.65
N ASN A 306 1.27 5.83 -5.35
CA ASN A 306 0.57 5.69 -6.60
C ASN A 306 1.53 5.92 -7.77
N LEU A 307 1.90 4.85 -8.47
CA LEU A 307 2.81 4.88 -9.63
C LEU A 307 2.43 5.88 -10.73
N VAL A 308 1.15 6.26 -10.82
CA VAL A 308 0.63 7.15 -11.87
C VAL A 308 0.66 8.61 -11.45
N LYS A 309 0.42 8.89 -10.16
CA LYS A 309 0.20 10.26 -9.64
C LYS A 309 1.39 10.79 -8.86
N ASP A 310 2.05 9.93 -8.09
CA ASP A 310 3.08 10.34 -7.15
C ASP A 310 4.43 10.41 -7.86
N ALA A 311 5.27 11.35 -7.41
CA ALA A 311 6.62 11.49 -7.95
C ALA A 311 7.44 10.20 -7.75
N PRO A 312 8.18 9.73 -8.77
CA PRO A 312 8.94 8.50 -8.65
C PRO A 312 10.27 8.72 -7.92
N PHE A 313 10.82 7.66 -7.33
CA PHE A 313 12.18 7.69 -6.77
C PHE A 313 13.21 7.81 -7.90
N SER A 314 14.29 8.57 -7.69
CA SER A 314 15.36 8.72 -8.68
C SER A 314 16.68 8.10 -8.24
N ARG A 315 17.59 7.87 -9.19
CA ARG A 315 18.94 7.31 -8.98
C ARG A 315 18.93 5.91 -8.37
N LEU A 316 18.16 5.02 -8.98
CA LEU A 316 18.00 3.61 -8.59
C LEU A 316 18.90 2.68 -9.41
N ASP A 317 19.37 1.59 -8.81
CA ASP A 317 20.18 0.58 -9.50
C ASP A 317 19.33 -0.57 -10.07
N LEU A 318 18.19 -0.82 -9.43
CA LEU A 318 17.21 -1.84 -9.84
C LEU A 318 15.78 -1.36 -9.55
N VAL A 319 14.89 -1.54 -10.52
CA VAL A 319 13.44 -1.41 -10.35
C VAL A 319 12.82 -2.78 -10.59
N CYS A 320 12.08 -3.29 -9.61
CA CYS A 320 11.23 -4.46 -9.71
C CYS A 320 9.78 -3.98 -9.80
N CYS A 321 9.08 -4.32 -10.87
CA CYS A 321 7.66 -4.01 -11.07
C CYS A 321 6.99 -5.23 -11.67
N ARG A 322 6.71 -6.23 -10.83
CA ARG A 322 6.25 -7.55 -11.25
C ARG A 322 4.77 -7.73 -10.98
N ASN A 323 4.06 -8.26 -11.98
CA ASN A 323 2.63 -8.57 -11.88
C ASN A 323 1.72 -7.36 -11.55
N VAL A 324 2.18 -6.14 -11.85
CA VAL A 324 1.41 -4.88 -11.69
C VAL A 324 0.89 -4.38 -13.03
N LEU A 325 1.75 -4.36 -14.05
CA LEU A 325 1.45 -3.82 -15.38
C LEU A 325 0.36 -4.64 -16.08
N ILE A 326 0.18 -5.90 -15.70
CA ILE A 326 -0.90 -6.75 -16.21
C ILE A 326 -2.30 -6.17 -15.97
N TYR A 327 -2.48 -5.29 -14.98
CA TYR A 327 -3.76 -4.65 -14.67
C TYR A 327 -3.99 -3.36 -15.44
N MET A 328 -2.94 -2.79 -16.01
CA MET A 328 -2.94 -1.50 -16.67
C MET A 328 -3.14 -1.64 -18.19
N ASP A 329 -3.81 -0.67 -18.80
CA ASP A 329 -3.93 -0.57 -20.25
C ASP A 329 -2.61 -0.08 -20.89
N ASN A 330 -2.61 -0.01 -22.22
CA ASN A 330 -1.45 0.48 -22.95
C ASN A 330 -1.14 1.96 -22.70
N THR A 331 -2.12 2.76 -22.24
CA THR A 331 -1.96 4.19 -21.95
C THR A 331 -1.08 4.35 -20.71
N LEU A 332 -1.42 3.68 -19.61
CA LEU A 332 -0.61 3.70 -18.39
C LEU A 332 0.74 3.02 -18.58
N GLN A 333 0.81 1.89 -19.29
CA GLN A 333 2.09 1.24 -19.58
C GLN A 333 3.03 2.17 -20.36
N LYS A 334 2.50 2.96 -21.32
CA LYS A 334 3.28 3.96 -22.06
C LYS A 334 3.79 5.11 -21.21
N LYS A 335 3.15 5.39 -20.07
CA LYS A 335 3.61 6.39 -19.09
C LYS A 335 4.65 5.80 -18.13
N LEU A 336 4.42 4.57 -17.65
CA LEU A 336 5.25 3.95 -16.62
C LEU A 336 6.61 3.45 -17.12
N ILE A 337 6.68 2.86 -18.32
CA ILE A 337 7.96 2.32 -18.82
C ILE A 337 9.02 3.42 -19.02
N PRO A 338 8.72 4.57 -19.64
CA PRO A 338 9.66 5.70 -19.69
C PRO A 338 9.98 6.29 -18.33
N MET A 339 9.01 6.31 -17.41
CA MET A 339 9.25 6.74 -16.03
C MET A 339 10.29 5.83 -15.36
N PHE A 340 10.15 4.50 -15.43
CA PHE A 340 11.16 3.59 -14.88
C PHE A 340 12.54 3.81 -15.49
N HIS A 341 12.63 4.07 -16.80
CA HIS A 341 13.90 4.41 -17.46
C HIS A 341 14.54 5.67 -16.86
N TYR A 342 13.75 6.72 -16.60
CA TYR A 342 14.21 7.95 -15.97
C TYR A 342 14.70 7.74 -14.53
N THR A 343 14.04 6.87 -13.77
CA THR A 343 14.40 6.60 -12.36
C THR A 343 15.72 5.85 -12.18
N LEU A 344 16.10 5.03 -13.16
CA LEU A 344 17.27 4.16 -13.10
C LEU A 344 18.57 4.93 -13.39
N ASN A 345 19.65 4.62 -12.68
CA ASN A 345 21.01 5.04 -12.99
C ASN A 345 21.44 4.49 -14.37
N PRO A 346 22.42 5.10 -15.04
CA PRO A 346 23.01 4.52 -16.25
C PRO A 346 23.50 3.10 -15.96
N GLY A 347 23.10 2.13 -16.79
CA GLY A 347 23.39 0.71 -16.55
C GLY A 347 22.52 0.02 -15.49
N GLY A 348 21.57 0.73 -14.87
CA GLY A 348 20.58 0.16 -13.96
C GLY A 348 19.60 -0.79 -14.66
N HIS A 349 18.88 -1.58 -13.87
CA HIS A 349 18.09 -2.70 -14.37
C HIS A 349 16.59 -2.58 -14.05
N LEU A 350 15.75 -3.08 -14.96
CA LEU A 350 14.31 -3.23 -14.80
C LEU A 350 13.96 -4.71 -14.80
N PHE A 351 13.22 -5.16 -13.79
CA PHE A 351 12.73 -6.53 -13.65
C PHE A 351 11.21 -6.54 -13.64
N LEU A 352 10.60 -7.23 -14.60
CA LEU A 352 9.15 -7.34 -14.76
C LEU A 352 8.66 -8.78 -14.52
N GLY A 353 7.35 -8.96 -14.40
CA GLY A 353 6.70 -10.27 -14.31
C GLY A 353 6.64 -10.98 -15.68
N GLU A 354 6.48 -12.30 -15.68
CA GLU A 354 6.57 -13.14 -16.89
C GLU A 354 5.58 -12.72 -18.00
N SER A 355 4.37 -12.31 -17.61
CA SER A 355 3.31 -11.86 -18.53
C SER A 355 3.43 -10.40 -18.96
N GLU A 356 4.51 -9.71 -18.58
CA GLU A 356 4.72 -8.29 -18.80
C GLU A 356 5.83 -8.04 -19.82
N SER A 357 5.80 -6.84 -20.41
CA SER A 357 6.72 -6.47 -21.49
C SER A 357 6.97 -4.98 -21.50
N ILE A 358 8.18 -4.59 -21.92
CA ILE A 358 8.53 -3.20 -22.25
C ILE A 358 7.85 -2.71 -23.53
N GLY A 359 7.09 -3.56 -24.24
CA GLY A 359 6.29 -3.18 -25.40
C GLY A 359 7.14 -2.57 -26.52
N VAL A 360 6.81 -1.33 -26.92
CA VAL A 360 7.51 -0.60 -27.99
C VAL A 360 8.81 0.05 -27.53
N PHE A 361 9.14 0.03 -26.24
CA PHE A 361 10.26 0.76 -25.65
C PHE A 361 11.60 -0.01 -25.69
N ALA A 362 11.83 -0.79 -26.76
CA ALA A 362 13.07 -1.54 -26.98
C ALA A 362 14.28 -0.63 -27.26
N ASP A 363 14.03 0.63 -27.56
CA ASP A 363 14.98 1.72 -27.68
C ASP A 363 15.46 2.24 -26.31
N LEU A 364 14.63 2.15 -25.26
CA LEU A 364 14.98 2.53 -23.89
C LEU A 364 15.67 1.42 -23.10
N PHE A 365 15.34 0.17 -23.39
CA PHE A 365 15.78 -0.99 -22.61
C PHE A 365 16.42 -2.07 -23.50
N ALA A 366 17.54 -2.64 -23.04
CA ALA A 366 18.18 -3.81 -23.64
C ALA A 366 17.81 -5.06 -22.83
N PRO A 367 17.43 -6.20 -23.45
CA PRO A 367 17.20 -7.42 -22.70
C PRO A 367 18.53 -7.97 -22.13
N VAL A 368 18.56 -8.22 -20.83
CA VAL A 368 19.61 -9.01 -20.16
C VAL A 368 19.20 -10.48 -20.15
N ASP A 369 17.96 -10.73 -19.76
CA ASP A 369 17.31 -12.03 -19.88
C ASP A 369 15.86 -11.83 -20.35
N ALA A 370 15.63 -12.10 -21.64
CA ALA A 370 14.31 -11.92 -22.25
C ALA A 370 13.27 -12.96 -21.79
N ARG A 371 13.71 -14.14 -21.34
CA ARG A 371 12.81 -15.19 -20.81
C ARG A 371 12.25 -14.73 -19.47
N HIS A 372 13.11 -14.25 -18.59
CA HIS A 372 12.73 -13.81 -17.24
C HIS A 372 12.41 -12.31 -17.14
N LYS A 373 12.28 -11.61 -18.27
CA LYS A 373 11.89 -10.18 -18.35
C LYS A 373 12.80 -9.24 -17.54
N ILE A 374 14.10 -9.48 -17.64
CA ILE A 374 15.14 -8.64 -17.05
C ILE A 374 15.75 -7.78 -18.15
N PHE A 375 15.78 -6.47 -17.92
CA PHE A 375 16.24 -5.49 -18.88
C PHE A 375 17.25 -4.52 -18.26
N GLN A 376 18.17 -4.01 -19.05
CA GLN A 376 19.12 -2.96 -18.68
C GLN A 376 18.74 -1.65 -19.35
N ARG A 377 18.85 -0.55 -18.61
CA ARG A 377 18.64 0.81 -19.10
C ARG A 377 19.69 1.16 -20.16
N LYS A 378 19.25 1.57 -21.35
CA LYS A 378 20.13 2.13 -22.39
C LYS A 378 20.46 3.60 -22.13
N ALA A 379 21.65 4.02 -22.52
CA ALA A 379 22.09 5.42 -22.50
C ALA A 379 21.38 6.22 -23.60
N MET A 380 20.14 6.62 -23.35
CA MET A 380 19.40 7.63 -24.12
C MET A 380 18.81 8.64 -23.15
N GLU A 381 18.72 9.91 -23.55
CA GLU A 381 18.02 10.93 -22.77
C GLU A 381 16.52 10.87 -23.08
N THR A 382 15.73 10.47 -22.09
CA THR A 382 14.27 10.54 -22.12
C THR A 382 13.84 11.91 -21.64
N SER A 383 13.01 12.59 -22.45
CA SER A 383 12.18 13.70 -21.98
C SER A 383 10.99 13.12 -21.21
N TYR A 384 11.21 12.72 -19.96
CA TYR A 384 10.11 12.48 -19.01
C TYR A 384 9.85 13.80 -18.27
N GLU A 385 8.79 14.50 -18.66
CA GLU A 385 8.26 15.62 -17.87
C GLU A 385 7.18 15.03 -16.93
N PRO A 386 7.35 15.12 -15.61
CA PRO A 386 6.29 14.74 -14.69
C PRO A 386 5.09 15.66 -14.93
N GLU A 387 3.98 15.10 -15.41
CA GLU A 387 2.71 15.84 -15.49
C GLU A 387 2.30 16.26 -14.08
N ALA A 388 2.36 17.57 -13.81
CA ALA A 388 1.68 18.16 -12.66
C ALA A 388 0.19 17.79 -12.76
N GLY A 389 -0.37 17.21 -11.69
CA GLY A 389 -1.66 16.53 -11.69
C GLY A 389 -2.80 17.33 -12.33
N GLU A 390 -3.61 16.66 -13.14
CA GLU A 390 -4.84 17.18 -13.72
C GLU A 390 -5.86 17.56 -12.63
N ALA A 391 -5.95 18.85 -12.31
CA ALA A 391 -7.18 19.44 -11.79
C ALA A 391 -8.13 19.68 -12.98
N GLY A 392 -9.21 18.92 -13.03
CA GLY A 392 -10.19 18.97 -14.12
C GLY A 392 -10.86 20.34 -14.21
N TYR A 393 -10.69 21.00 -15.36
CA TYR A 393 -11.60 22.02 -15.85
C TYR A 393 -11.74 21.84 -17.36
N HIS A 394 -12.88 21.30 -17.81
CA HIS A 394 -13.26 21.31 -19.22
C HIS A 394 -14.07 22.57 -19.51
N PRO A 395 -13.59 23.52 -20.35
CA PRO A 395 -14.48 24.45 -21.02
C PRO A 395 -15.14 23.75 -22.22
N PRO A 396 -16.36 24.15 -22.61
CA PRO A 396 -17.06 23.52 -23.71
C PRO A 396 -16.44 23.90 -25.06
N ALA A 397 -16.50 22.97 -26.02
CA ALA A 397 -15.97 23.12 -27.36
C ALA A 397 -16.60 24.31 -28.13
N PRO A 398 -15.83 24.88 -29.09
CA PRO A 398 -16.39 24.97 -30.43
C PRO A 398 -15.44 24.59 -31.58
N VAL A 399 -16.09 23.94 -32.56
CA VAL A 399 -15.80 23.61 -33.96
C VAL A 399 -14.80 24.50 -34.72
N ALA A 400 -13.79 23.89 -35.37
CA ALA A 400 -13.59 23.87 -36.85
C ALA A 400 -12.18 23.36 -37.23
N ARG A 401 -12.13 22.46 -38.21
CA ARG A 401 -10.92 21.78 -38.71
C ARG A 401 -10.09 22.66 -39.65
N GLY A 402 -8.77 22.62 -39.49
CA GLY A 402 -7.77 22.86 -40.54
C GLY A 402 -6.56 21.94 -40.32
N PRO A 403 -5.93 21.36 -41.36
CA PRO A 403 -4.83 20.43 -41.16
C PRO A 403 -3.53 21.22 -40.97
N LEU A 404 -3.01 21.25 -39.75
CA LEU A 404 -1.64 21.69 -39.49
C LEU A 404 -0.75 20.47 -39.26
N ARG A 405 0.20 20.28 -40.19
CA ARG A 405 1.36 19.40 -40.02
C ARG A 405 2.09 19.79 -38.71
N PRO A 406 2.50 18.84 -37.85
CA PRO A 406 3.38 19.16 -36.75
C PRO A 406 4.80 19.36 -37.29
N LEU A 407 5.30 20.61 -37.24
CA LEU A 407 6.73 20.86 -37.13
C LEU A 407 7.18 20.32 -35.77
N ARG A 408 8.12 19.36 -35.77
CA ARG A 408 8.92 19.06 -34.58
C ARG A 408 9.96 20.18 -34.42
N PRO A 409 10.07 20.87 -33.28
CA PRO A 409 11.26 21.66 -33.01
C PRO A 409 12.40 20.69 -32.67
N SER A 410 13.44 20.64 -33.50
CA SER A 410 14.72 20.08 -33.09
C SER A 410 15.35 21.05 -32.10
N LEU A 411 15.55 20.64 -30.85
CA LEU A 411 16.28 21.47 -29.89
C LEU A 411 17.69 21.77 -30.43
N GLY A 412 18.07 23.04 -30.40
CA GLY A 412 19.37 23.49 -30.86
C GLY A 412 20.47 23.09 -29.89
N ALA A 413 21.71 22.97 -30.37
CA ALA A 413 22.88 22.70 -29.53
C ALA A 413 23.04 23.70 -28.36
N ALA A 414 22.48 24.90 -28.49
CA ALA A 414 22.42 25.91 -27.43
C ALA A 414 21.53 25.48 -26.24
N GLU A 415 20.37 24.86 -26.49
CA GLU A 415 19.48 24.38 -25.42
C GLU A 415 20.06 23.13 -24.72
N ILE A 416 20.79 22.29 -25.47
CA ILE A 416 21.52 21.16 -24.89
C ILE A 416 22.65 21.66 -23.98
N ALA A 417 23.42 22.66 -24.44
CA ALA A 417 24.48 23.29 -23.64
C ALA A 417 23.89 23.97 -22.39
N GLU A 418 22.76 24.67 -22.52
CA GLU A 418 22.06 25.30 -21.40
C GLU A 418 21.59 24.26 -20.37
N ARG A 419 21.07 23.11 -20.81
CA ARG A 419 20.61 22.03 -19.92
C ARG A 419 21.75 21.33 -19.19
N VAL A 420 22.90 21.14 -19.85
CA VAL A 420 24.12 20.59 -19.23
C VAL A 420 24.73 21.58 -18.23
N ILE A 421 24.78 22.87 -18.59
CA ILE A 421 25.26 23.93 -17.67
C ILE A 421 24.34 24.04 -16.45
N LEU A 422 23.02 23.98 -16.62
CA LEU A 422 22.07 23.95 -15.50
C LEU A 422 22.22 22.69 -14.64
N ARG A 423 22.60 21.54 -15.20
CA ARG A 423 22.78 20.31 -14.43
C ARG A 423 24.08 20.29 -13.62
N ASP A 424 25.18 20.74 -14.20
CA ASP A 424 26.52 20.66 -13.59
C ASP A 424 26.86 21.88 -12.72
N TYR A 425 26.19 23.02 -12.93
CA TYR A 425 26.43 24.27 -12.20
C TYR A 425 25.19 24.81 -11.47
N SER A 426 24.08 24.06 -11.36
CA SER A 426 22.94 24.53 -10.55
C SER A 426 23.25 24.49 -9.07
N LEU A 427 22.91 25.61 -8.42
CA LEU A 427 22.97 25.74 -6.97
C LEU A 427 21.85 24.92 -6.32
N PRO A 428 22.08 24.34 -5.13
CA PRO A 428 21.01 23.72 -4.35
C PRO A 428 19.88 24.73 -4.12
N CYS A 429 18.67 24.41 -4.54
CA CYS A 429 17.51 25.27 -4.36
C CYS A 429 16.21 24.49 -4.12
N VAL A 430 15.23 25.18 -3.54
CA VAL A 430 13.95 24.62 -3.11
C VAL A 430 12.83 25.59 -3.45
N LEU A 431 11.77 25.11 -4.09
CA LEU A 431 10.56 25.89 -4.38
C LEU A 431 9.53 25.64 -3.27
N VAL A 432 8.97 26.71 -2.71
CA VAL A 432 7.97 26.63 -1.64
C VAL A 432 6.72 27.45 -1.94
N ASP A 433 5.58 26.99 -1.39
CA ASP A 433 4.31 27.73 -1.34
C ASP A 433 4.26 28.74 -0.18
N ALA A 434 3.13 29.43 -0.03
CA ALA A 434 2.88 30.41 1.03
C ALA A 434 2.88 29.82 2.45
N ASP A 435 2.63 28.52 2.59
CA ASP A 435 2.65 27.77 3.85
C ASP A 435 4.04 27.16 4.14
N TYR A 436 5.04 27.50 3.31
CA TYR A 436 6.41 26.99 3.36
C TYR A 436 6.56 25.51 3.05
N ASN A 437 5.55 24.87 2.46
CA ASN A 437 5.67 23.49 2.00
C ASN A 437 6.53 23.44 0.74
N VAL A 438 7.40 22.44 0.68
CA VAL A 438 8.28 22.24 -0.46
C VAL A 438 7.51 21.59 -1.60
N ILE A 439 7.46 22.29 -2.72
CA ILE A 439 6.90 21.82 -3.99
C ILE A 439 7.97 21.07 -4.80
N TYR A 440 9.21 21.56 -4.77
CA TYR A 440 10.29 21.03 -5.61
C TYR A 440 11.67 21.22 -4.97
N PHE A 441 12.53 20.21 -5.11
CA PHE A 441 13.95 20.26 -4.75
C PHE A 441 14.83 20.21 -5.99
N ASN A 442 15.88 21.02 -6.03
CA ASN A 442 16.90 21.00 -7.08
C ASN A 442 18.30 20.98 -6.46
N GLY A 443 19.20 20.15 -7.00
CA GLY A 443 20.57 19.99 -6.49
C GLY A 443 20.65 19.23 -5.15
N ASP A 444 21.85 19.22 -4.55
CA ASP A 444 22.10 18.57 -3.25
C ASP A 444 21.76 19.52 -2.08
N THR A 445 20.57 19.35 -1.51
CA THR A 445 20.08 20.13 -0.36
C THR A 445 20.36 19.48 1.00
N SER A 446 20.96 18.28 1.03
CA SER A 446 21.18 17.48 2.26
C SER A 446 22.10 18.17 3.29
N ARG A 447 22.92 19.11 2.82
CA ARG A 447 23.80 19.94 3.64
C ARG A 447 23.04 20.97 4.46
N TYR A 448 21.84 21.36 4.02
CA TYR A 448 21.05 22.44 4.62
C TYR A 448 19.76 21.90 5.26
N LEU A 449 19.20 20.83 4.69
CA LEU A 449 17.92 20.26 5.08
C LEU A 449 18.08 18.81 5.56
N ILE A 450 17.32 18.46 6.58
CA ILE A 450 17.23 17.12 7.19
C ILE A 450 15.75 16.74 7.37
N GLN A 451 15.46 15.45 7.38
CA GLN A 451 14.14 14.98 7.83
C GLN A 451 14.15 14.85 9.35
N PRO A 452 13.31 15.61 10.10
CA PRO A 452 13.24 15.48 11.54
C PRO A 452 12.72 14.08 11.93
N GLY A 453 13.16 13.56 13.07
CA GLY A 453 12.65 12.30 13.59
C GLY A 453 11.18 12.44 14.00
N GLY A 454 10.30 11.57 13.50
CA GLY A 454 8.86 11.62 13.80
C GLY A 454 7.98 11.49 12.56
N ARG A 455 6.84 12.21 12.54
CA ARG A 455 5.95 12.25 11.37
C ARG A 455 6.68 12.94 10.20
N PRO A 456 6.71 12.36 8.99
CA PRO A 456 7.32 12.99 7.83
C PRO A 456 6.71 14.36 7.54
N THR A 457 7.54 15.33 7.17
CA THR A 457 7.12 16.68 6.84
C THR A 457 7.82 17.15 5.56
N PHE A 458 7.10 17.96 4.79
CA PHE A 458 7.63 18.69 3.64
C PHE A 458 7.70 20.19 3.92
N ASN A 459 7.53 20.61 5.18
CA ASN A 459 7.65 22.02 5.55
C ASN A 459 9.13 22.43 5.62
N LEU A 460 9.52 23.41 4.82
CA LEU A 460 10.92 23.83 4.67
C LEU A 460 11.56 24.29 5.99
N ILE A 461 10.79 24.95 6.86
CA ILE A 461 11.28 25.41 8.16
C ILE A 461 11.55 24.20 9.06
N GLN A 462 10.62 23.24 9.13
CA GLN A 462 10.80 22.03 9.94
C GLN A 462 11.92 21.12 9.42
N MET A 463 12.17 21.14 8.12
CA MET A 463 13.27 20.41 7.49
C MET A 463 14.62 21.13 7.63
N ALA A 464 14.65 22.39 8.07
CA ALA A 464 15.88 23.16 8.18
C ALA A 464 16.77 22.61 9.30
N ARG A 465 18.08 22.49 9.04
CA ARG A 465 19.04 22.18 10.10
C ARG A 465 18.98 23.22 11.22
N PRO A 466 19.22 22.85 12.50
CA PRO A 466 19.10 23.76 13.64
C PRO A 466 19.87 25.08 13.45
N GLU A 467 21.05 25.01 12.81
CA GLU A 467 21.93 26.15 12.57
C GLU A 467 21.35 27.19 11.61
N ILE A 468 20.45 26.79 10.70
CA ILE A 468 19.84 27.70 9.70
C ILE A 468 18.35 27.97 9.96
N HIS A 469 17.71 27.21 10.83
CA HIS A 469 16.27 27.23 11.08
C HIS A 469 15.74 28.66 11.36
N PHE A 470 16.37 29.38 12.29
CA PHE A 470 15.96 30.73 12.68
C PHE A 470 16.12 31.75 11.53
N LYS A 471 17.32 31.79 10.92
CA LYS A 471 17.64 32.73 9.84
C LYS A 471 16.78 32.47 8.59
N LEU A 472 16.51 31.21 8.28
CA LEU A 472 15.65 30.82 7.16
C LEU A 472 14.19 31.23 7.40
N ASN A 473 13.64 31.03 8.60
CA ASN A 473 12.28 31.45 8.95
C ASN A 473 12.12 32.98 8.79
N LEU A 474 13.08 33.76 9.31
CA LEU A 474 13.06 35.23 9.19
C LEU A 474 13.23 35.71 7.73
N LEU A 475 14.04 35.01 6.93
CA LEU A 475 14.19 35.26 5.51
C LEU A 475 12.86 35.03 4.78
N LEU A 476 12.22 33.88 4.99
CA LEU A 476 10.95 33.52 4.36
C LEU A 476 9.84 34.52 4.73
N LYS A 477 9.66 34.84 6.01
CA LYS A 477 8.67 35.84 6.45
C LYS A 477 8.86 37.19 5.75
N ARG A 478 10.10 37.68 5.65
CA ARG A 478 10.41 38.94 4.93
C ARG A 478 10.21 38.82 3.43
N ALA A 479 10.57 37.69 2.82
CA ALA A 479 10.42 37.45 1.38
C ALA A 479 8.95 37.46 0.98
N PHE A 480 8.11 36.70 1.69
CA PHE A 480 6.67 36.59 1.43
C PHE A 480 5.93 37.90 1.72
N HIS A 481 6.27 38.59 2.80
CA HIS A 481 5.63 39.86 3.15
C HIS A 481 5.99 41.00 2.18
N LYS A 482 7.25 41.07 1.71
CA LYS A 482 7.71 42.15 0.82
C LYS A 482 7.62 41.79 -0.67
N ASN A 483 7.25 40.55 -1.00
CA ASN A 483 7.23 39.96 -2.34
C ASN A 483 8.42 40.38 -3.22
N ARG A 484 9.62 40.31 -2.67
CA ARG A 484 10.86 40.73 -3.34
C ARG A 484 12.01 39.81 -2.96
N MET A 485 13.03 39.79 -3.80
CA MET A 485 14.24 39.03 -3.50
C MET A 485 14.86 39.52 -2.18
N THR A 486 15.12 38.58 -1.27
CA THR A 486 15.78 38.82 0.02
C THR A 486 16.94 37.84 0.16
N VAL A 487 17.97 38.25 0.91
CA VAL A 487 19.20 37.48 1.07
C VAL A 487 19.61 37.52 2.52
N GLU A 488 19.95 36.35 3.07
CA GLU A 488 20.72 36.21 4.29
C GLU A 488 22.14 35.75 3.96
N LYS A 489 23.14 36.43 4.50
CA LYS A 489 24.55 36.19 4.21
C LYS A 489 25.24 35.52 5.39
N ASP A 490 26.34 34.82 5.08
CA ASP A 490 27.28 34.29 6.07
C ASP A 490 26.61 33.40 7.14
N VAL A 491 25.66 32.56 6.69
CA VAL A 491 25.00 31.55 7.52
C VAL A 491 25.93 30.36 7.67
N GLN A 492 26.34 30.07 8.90
CA GLN A 492 27.22 28.94 9.19
C GLN A 492 26.43 27.64 9.30
N VAL A 493 26.78 26.67 8.45
CA VAL A 493 26.11 25.36 8.38
C VAL A 493 27.11 24.29 8.78
N ARG A 494 26.77 23.48 9.79
CA ARG A 494 27.65 22.38 10.23
C ARG A 494 27.46 21.14 9.36
N VAL A 495 28.53 20.72 8.70
CA VAL A 495 28.60 19.53 7.85
C VAL A 495 29.83 18.72 8.23
N ASN A 496 29.67 17.49 8.72
CA ASN A 496 30.76 16.56 9.08
C ASN A 496 31.86 17.22 9.94
N ASP A 497 31.48 17.86 11.05
CA ASP A 497 32.35 18.59 11.98
C ASP A 497 33.10 19.82 11.43
N HIS A 498 32.70 20.33 10.26
CA HIS A 498 33.18 21.60 9.72
C HIS A 498 32.04 22.60 9.49
N PHE A 499 32.33 23.90 9.66
CA PHE A 499 31.39 24.98 9.35
C PHE A 499 31.60 25.49 7.93
N LEU A 500 30.50 25.51 7.16
CA LEU A 500 30.41 26.06 5.81
C LEU A 500 29.71 27.41 5.84
N ASP A 501 30.33 28.44 5.27
CA ASP A 501 29.71 29.76 5.14
C ASP A 501 28.79 29.77 3.91
N THR A 502 27.50 30.01 4.14
CA THR A 502 26.45 29.88 3.14
C THR A 502 25.59 31.14 3.06
N ASP A 503 25.35 31.65 1.86
CA ASP A 503 24.30 32.65 1.63
C ASP A 503 22.99 31.95 1.26
N ILE A 504 21.87 32.37 1.86
CA ILE A 504 20.53 31.89 1.56
C ILE A 504 19.76 33.00 0.85
N VAL A 505 19.26 32.73 -0.35
CA VAL A 505 18.52 33.70 -1.17
C VAL A 505 17.08 33.25 -1.34
N ALA A 506 16.10 34.07 -0.98
CA ALA A 506 14.69 33.83 -1.27
C ALA A 506 14.23 34.76 -2.40
N ARG A 507 13.73 34.20 -3.51
CA ARG A 507 13.32 34.93 -4.70
C ARG A 507 11.86 34.60 -5.06
N PRO A 508 10.98 35.61 -5.22
CA PRO A 508 9.64 35.37 -5.73
C PRO A 508 9.67 34.89 -7.17
N VAL A 509 8.80 33.94 -7.49
CA VAL A 509 8.61 33.43 -8.85
C VAL A 509 7.36 34.08 -9.43
N ALA A 510 7.55 35.14 -10.23
CA ALA A 510 6.47 35.77 -10.97
C ALA A 510 6.62 35.37 -12.45
N GLU A 511 5.81 34.42 -12.91
CA GLU A 511 5.77 34.04 -14.33
C GLU A 511 4.38 34.34 -14.89
N ALA A 512 4.32 35.25 -15.87
CA ALA A 512 3.08 35.66 -16.49
C ALA A 512 2.54 34.50 -17.35
N GLY A 513 1.35 34.01 -17.01
CA GLY A 513 0.65 32.96 -17.77
C GLY A 513 0.48 31.63 -17.03
N VAL A 514 1.08 31.48 -15.85
CA VAL A 514 0.84 30.33 -14.96
C VAL A 514 -0.31 30.70 -14.03
N GLY A 515 -1.48 30.11 -14.24
CA GLY A 515 -2.70 30.33 -13.44
C GLY A 515 -2.64 29.75 -12.03
N VAL A 516 -1.48 29.83 -11.36
CA VAL A 516 -1.31 29.43 -9.98
C VAL A 516 -1.55 30.67 -9.12
N GLY A 517 -2.69 30.69 -8.43
CA GLY A 517 -3.04 31.73 -7.47
C GLY A 517 -2.20 31.72 -6.19
N GLU A 518 -0.99 31.17 -6.22
CA GLU A 518 -0.17 30.92 -5.03
C GLU A 518 1.13 31.70 -5.15
N ASN A 519 1.45 32.44 -4.09
CA ASN A 519 2.64 33.27 -3.99
C ASN A 519 3.86 32.33 -3.86
N LEU A 520 4.56 31.99 -4.95
CA LEU A 520 5.66 31.01 -4.92
C LEU A 520 7.02 31.66 -4.66
N MET A 521 7.85 30.99 -3.86
CA MET A 521 9.20 31.45 -3.53
C MET A 521 10.26 30.37 -3.81
N LEU A 522 11.32 30.76 -4.54
CA LEU A 522 12.49 29.93 -4.78
C LEU A 522 13.60 30.28 -3.78
N ILE A 523 14.05 29.29 -3.03
CA ILE A 523 15.10 29.40 -2.01
C ILE A 523 16.39 28.79 -2.55
N VAL A 524 17.46 29.56 -2.63
CA VAL A 524 18.75 29.14 -3.21
C VAL A 524 19.84 29.20 -2.14
N PHE A 525 20.61 28.12 -2.00
CA PHE A 525 21.75 28.02 -1.09
C PHE A 525 23.07 28.17 -1.86
N LYS A 526 23.90 29.13 -1.45
CA LYS A 526 25.19 29.43 -2.07
C LYS A 526 26.32 29.20 -1.07
N SER A 527 27.07 28.12 -1.27
CA SER A 527 28.27 27.83 -0.48
C SER A 527 29.43 28.73 -0.92
N ARG A 528 30.12 29.38 0.03
CA ARG A 528 31.38 30.06 -0.22
C ARG A 528 32.57 29.17 0.20
N PRO A 529 33.56 28.92 -0.66
CA PRO A 529 34.78 28.25 -0.24
C PRO A 529 35.55 29.16 0.73
N LYS A 530 35.99 28.62 1.87
CA LYS A 530 36.93 29.29 2.77
C LYS A 530 38.24 29.53 2.01
N ASN A 531 38.61 30.79 1.81
CA ASN A 531 39.91 31.14 1.28
C ASN A 531 40.98 30.64 2.26
N GLN A 532 41.70 29.58 1.89
CA GLN A 532 42.82 29.08 2.68
C GLN A 532 43.87 30.17 2.72
N LYS A 533 44.02 30.84 3.88
CA LYS A 533 45.27 31.51 4.22
C LYS A 533 46.33 30.41 4.30
N ILE A 534 47.24 30.41 3.33
CA ILE A 534 48.46 29.60 3.33
C ILE A 534 49.24 29.99 4.59
N GLU A 535 49.44 29.03 5.49
CA GLU A 535 50.34 29.16 6.63
C GLU A 535 51.77 29.32 6.10
N GLY A 536 52.39 30.45 6.43
CA GLY A 536 53.76 30.74 6.04
C GLY A 536 54.22 32.13 6.44
N SER A 537 54.16 32.47 7.73
CA SER A 537 55.10 33.34 8.48
C SER A 537 54.45 33.89 9.76
N ALA A 538 55.29 34.04 10.78
CA ALA A 538 54.97 34.32 12.18
C ALA A 538 53.96 35.46 12.43
N PRO A 539 53.17 35.44 13.53
CA PRO A 539 52.21 36.49 13.81
C PRO A 539 52.93 37.76 14.26
N VAL A 540 52.85 38.80 13.42
CA VAL A 540 52.97 40.19 13.89
C VAL A 540 51.57 40.60 14.33
N VAL A 541 51.43 40.93 15.61
CA VAL A 541 50.22 41.51 16.20
C VAL A 541 49.97 42.85 15.52
N ALA A 542 48.84 42.97 14.83
CA ALA A 542 48.28 44.25 14.41
C ALA A 542 46.93 44.42 15.11
N GLU A 543 46.83 45.44 15.95
CA GLU A 543 45.61 45.86 16.63
C GLU A 543 44.54 46.26 15.60
N VAL A 544 43.33 45.68 15.72
CA VAL A 544 42.17 46.04 14.92
C VAL A 544 41.58 47.36 15.43
N PRO A 545 41.27 48.36 14.57
CA PRO A 545 40.78 49.67 15.00
C PRO A 545 39.48 49.60 15.79
N ALA A 546 39.33 50.48 16.79
CA ALA A 546 38.20 50.52 17.72
C ALA A 546 36.81 50.66 17.06
N GLU A 547 36.73 51.22 15.85
CA GLU A 547 35.47 51.41 15.12
C GLU A 547 34.82 50.10 14.65
N GLU A 548 35.60 49.06 14.31
CA GLU A 548 35.05 47.74 13.92
C GLU A 548 34.54 46.95 15.11
N LYS A 549 35.12 47.13 16.31
CA LYS A 549 34.62 46.52 17.55
C LYS A 549 33.28 47.14 17.96
N ASP A 550 33.14 48.46 17.84
CA ASP A 550 31.88 49.14 18.17
C ASP A 550 30.75 48.87 17.16
N ALA A 551 31.08 48.54 15.91
CA ALA A 551 30.10 48.09 14.93
C ALA A 551 29.64 46.65 15.22
N HIS A 552 30.57 45.76 15.57
CA HIS A 552 30.26 44.36 15.90
C HIS A 552 29.49 44.22 17.22
N ILE A 553 29.80 45.05 18.22
CA ILE A 553 29.05 45.10 19.49
C ILE A 553 27.62 45.58 19.23
N ARG A 554 27.41 46.60 18.39
CA ARG A 554 26.07 47.09 18.04
C ARG A 554 25.24 46.06 17.27
N GLU A 555 25.88 45.29 16.39
CA GLU A 555 25.23 44.20 15.67
C GLU A 555 24.81 43.06 16.61
N LEU A 556 25.70 42.65 17.52
CA LEU A 556 25.40 41.65 18.55
C LEU A 556 24.32 42.12 19.53
N GLU A 557 24.30 43.41 19.89
CA GLU A 557 23.25 43.99 20.74
C GLU A 557 21.89 44.01 20.05
N GLN A 558 21.84 44.30 18.74
CA GLN A 558 20.61 44.20 17.95
C GLN A 558 20.14 42.75 17.80
N GLU A 559 21.04 41.80 17.60
CA GLU A 559 20.71 40.37 17.53
C GLU A 559 20.17 39.87 18.88
N LEU A 560 20.81 40.25 19.99
CA LEU A 560 20.37 39.93 21.34
C LEU A 560 18.98 40.51 21.64
N GLN A 561 18.73 41.76 21.24
CA GLN A 561 17.45 42.43 21.43
C GLN A 561 16.33 41.75 20.63
N SER A 562 16.59 41.43 19.36
CA SER A 562 15.61 40.72 18.52
C SER A 562 15.30 39.31 19.03
N THR A 563 16.30 38.62 19.61
CA THR A 563 16.13 37.30 20.22
C THR A 563 15.28 37.37 21.48
N ARG A 564 15.45 38.41 22.30
CA ARG A 564 14.62 38.65 23.50
C ARG A 564 13.16 38.93 23.13
N GLU A 565 12.92 39.76 22.13
CA GLU A 565 11.57 40.06 21.65
C GLU A 565 10.88 38.80 21.13
N TYR A 566 11.61 37.96 20.38
CA TYR A 566 11.08 36.67 19.90
C TYR A 566 10.75 35.69 21.03
N LEU A 567 11.63 35.56 22.03
CA LEU A 567 11.37 34.75 23.21
C LEU A 567 10.13 35.24 23.96
N GLN A 568 9.95 36.56 24.06
CA GLN A 568 8.79 37.13 24.74
C GLN A 568 7.48 36.85 23.99
N THR A 569 7.46 37.00 22.66
CA THR A 569 6.30 36.61 21.84
C THR A 569 5.97 35.13 21.97
N THR A 570 7.00 34.26 21.98
CA THR A 570 6.79 32.82 22.13
C THR A 570 6.23 32.47 23.51
N ILE A 571 6.66 33.17 24.57
CA ILE A 571 6.11 33.00 25.92
C ILE A 571 4.66 33.47 25.98
N GLU A 572 4.32 34.59 25.34
CA GLU A 572 2.95 35.08 25.26
C GLU A 572 2.05 34.10 24.49
N GLU A 573 2.50 33.55 23.36
CA GLU A 573 1.80 32.50 22.60
C GLU A 573 1.63 31.20 23.42
N LEU A 574 2.65 30.78 24.18
CA LEU A 574 2.54 29.63 25.08
C LEU A 574 1.56 29.88 26.23
N LYS A 575 1.46 31.13 26.69
CA LYS A 575 0.53 31.52 27.74
C LYS A 575 -0.91 31.53 27.22
N THR A 576 -1.15 32.08 26.03
CA THR A 576 -2.48 32.05 25.40
C THR A 576 -2.90 30.61 25.09
N SER A 577 -2.00 29.78 24.56
CA SER A 577 -2.29 28.36 24.32
C SER A 577 -2.60 27.59 25.61
N ASN A 578 -1.93 27.90 26.72
CA ASN A 578 -2.27 27.32 28.02
C ASN A 578 -3.63 27.81 28.56
N GLU A 579 -3.96 29.08 28.36
CA GLU A 579 -5.27 29.63 28.75
C GLU A 579 -6.40 29.01 27.92
N GLU A 580 -6.20 28.81 26.61
CA GLU A 580 -7.13 28.08 25.73
C GLU A 580 -7.29 26.61 26.13
N LEU A 581 -6.19 25.91 26.44
CA LEU A 581 -6.25 24.52 26.94
C LEU A 581 -6.99 24.43 28.27
N LYS A 582 -6.80 25.41 29.16
CA LYS A 582 -7.51 25.45 30.44
C LYS A 582 -9.00 25.72 30.21
N SER A 583 -9.35 26.66 29.35
CA SER A 583 -10.75 26.93 28.96
C SER A 583 -11.41 25.70 28.34
N SER A 584 -10.69 24.98 27.46
CA SER A 584 -11.20 23.75 26.84
C SER A 584 -11.40 22.64 27.87
N ASN A 585 -10.52 22.52 28.87
CA ASN A 585 -10.73 21.61 29.99
C ASN A 585 -11.94 22.00 30.86
N GLU A 586 -12.16 23.29 31.13
CA GLU A 586 -13.33 23.77 31.86
C GLU A 586 -14.64 23.48 31.09
N GLU A 587 -14.63 23.64 29.76
CA GLU A 587 -15.76 23.30 28.89
C GLU A 587 -16.01 21.78 28.83
N LEU A 588 -14.95 20.97 28.74
CA LEU A 588 -15.05 19.50 28.84
C LEU A 588 -15.60 19.04 30.19
N GLN A 589 -15.24 19.74 31.27
CA GLN A 589 -15.78 19.42 32.59
C GLN A 589 -17.27 19.80 32.69
N SER A 590 -17.66 20.97 32.18
CA SER A 590 -19.07 21.40 32.14
C SER A 590 -19.93 20.46 31.28
N THR A 591 -19.44 20.04 30.11
CA THR A 591 -20.16 19.07 29.26
C THR A 591 -20.29 17.71 29.93
N ASN A 592 -19.29 17.30 30.71
CA ASN A 592 -19.37 16.08 31.50
C ASN A 592 -20.41 16.20 32.65
N GLU A 593 -20.49 17.36 33.30
CA GLU A 593 -21.53 17.66 34.30
C GLU A 593 -22.94 17.67 33.68
N GLU A 594 -23.11 18.23 32.48
CA GLU A 594 -24.37 18.16 31.73
C GLU A 594 -24.72 16.74 31.31
N LEU A 595 -23.75 15.93 30.86
CA LEU A 595 -23.97 14.51 30.55
C LEU A 595 -24.37 13.73 31.78
N GLN A 596 -23.80 14.03 32.94
CA GLN A 596 -24.16 13.38 34.19
C GLN A 596 -25.57 13.78 34.64
N SER A 597 -25.92 15.07 34.54
CA SER A 597 -27.28 15.59 34.81
C SER A 597 -28.34 14.97 33.88
N THR A 598 -28.08 14.93 32.57
CA THR A 598 -29.00 14.29 31.61
C THR A 598 -29.14 12.80 31.86
N ASN A 599 -28.07 12.13 32.32
CA ASN A 599 -28.14 10.73 32.70
C ASN A 599 -28.96 10.54 33.99
N GLU A 600 -28.87 11.44 34.96
CA GLU A 600 -29.73 11.46 36.15
C GLU A 600 -31.21 11.71 35.79
N GLU A 601 -31.50 12.62 34.85
CA GLU A 601 -32.84 12.84 34.31
C GLU A 601 -33.39 11.63 33.56
N LEU A 602 -32.57 10.92 32.78
CA LEU A 602 -32.97 9.69 32.10
C LEU A 602 -33.23 8.56 33.10
N GLN A 603 -32.42 8.43 34.14
CA GLN A 603 -32.63 7.45 35.20
C GLN A 603 -33.91 7.73 36.01
N THR A 604 -34.17 8.99 36.36
CA THR A 604 -35.41 9.38 37.05
C THR A 604 -36.63 9.14 36.17
N ASN A 605 -36.60 9.50 34.88
CA ASN A 605 -37.67 9.20 33.93
C ASN A 605 -37.93 7.69 33.77
N SER A 606 -36.86 6.89 33.73
CA SER A 606 -36.96 5.42 33.68
C SER A 606 -37.58 4.84 34.97
N ASN A 607 -37.18 5.36 36.13
CA ASN A 607 -37.73 4.99 37.43
C ASN A 607 -39.21 5.39 37.58
N ASP A 608 -39.63 6.53 37.02
CA ASP A 608 -41.03 6.97 37.01
C ASP A 608 -41.90 6.12 36.07
N GLN A 609 -41.37 5.70 34.92
CA GLN A 609 -42.07 4.77 34.02
C GLN A 609 -42.25 3.37 34.64
N THR A 610 -41.24 2.88 35.37
CA THR A 610 -41.33 1.61 36.09
C THR A 610 -42.27 1.72 37.31
N GLY A 611 -42.25 2.84 38.02
CA GLY A 611 -43.19 3.14 39.11
C GLY A 611 -44.65 3.26 38.65
N ARG A 612 -44.91 3.87 37.47
CA ARG A 612 -46.25 3.93 36.87
C ARG A 612 -46.76 2.56 36.45
N LYS A 613 -45.90 1.68 35.92
CA LYS A 613 -46.26 0.29 35.59
C LYS A 613 -46.57 -0.57 36.83
N LEU A 614 -45.95 -0.29 37.98
CA LEU A 614 -46.27 -0.98 39.24
C LEU A 614 -47.55 -0.48 39.92
N LYS A 615 -47.99 0.77 39.67
CA LYS A 615 -49.24 1.29 40.23
C LYS A 615 -50.49 0.85 39.47
N THR A 616 -50.39 0.54 38.18
CA THR A 616 -51.51 0.02 37.37
C THR A 616 -51.81 -1.47 37.58
N SER A 617 -50.96 -2.23 38.28
CA SER A 617 -51.17 -3.67 38.54
C SER A 617 -51.79 -3.99 39.91
N ARG A 618 -52.19 -2.97 40.69
CA ARG A 618 -52.66 -3.14 42.08
C ARG A 618 -54.02 -2.50 42.32
N ALA A 619 -55.06 -2.97 41.63
CA ALA A 619 -56.46 -2.68 41.98
C ALA A 619 -57.38 -3.83 41.55
N GLU A 620 -57.73 -4.71 42.51
CA GLU A 620 -59.09 -5.25 42.78
C GLU A 620 -59.01 -6.48 43.73
N PRO A 621 -59.85 -6.57 44.80
CA PRO A 621 -59.87 -7.72 45.71
C PRO A 621 -61.20 -8.50 45.79
N GLY A 622 -61.12 -9.83 45.97
CA GLY A 622 -62.10 -10.69 46.67
C GLY A 622 -62.55 -11.97 45.93
N PRO A 623 -63.15 -13.00 46.59
CA PRO A 623 -63.08 -13.45 48.00
C PRO A 623 -62.66 -14.96 48.13
N PRO A 624 -62.58 -15.55 49.35
CA PRO A 624 -61.83 -16.80 49.61
C PRO A 624 -62.71 -18.03 49.92
N ILE A 625 -62.36 -19.23 49.46
CA ILE A 625 -62.81 -20.50 50.06
C ILE A 625 -61.71 -21.59 49.97
N SER A 626 -61.50 -22.24 51.12
CA SER A 626 -60.62 -23.38 51.41
C SER A 626 -61.16 -24.73 50.92
N ALA A 627 -60.27 -25.66 50.52
CA ALA A 627 -60.04 -26.97 51.20
C ALA A 627 -59.36 -28.02 50.29
N GLY A 628 -58.21 -28.53 50.75
CA GLY A 628 -57.88 -29.97 50.73
C GLY A 628 -57.15 -30.59 49.53
N PRO A 629 -56.33 -31.66 49.73
CA PRO A 629 -55.04 -31.81 49.04
C PRO A 629 -54.81 -33.17 48.34
N SER A 630 -53.96 -33.20 47.31
CA SER A 630 -53.16 -34.37 46.85
C SER A 630 -52.44 -34.02 45.53
N VAL A 631 -51.19 -34.35 45.18
CA VAL A 631 -50.11 -35.20 45.72
C VAL A 631 -48.79 -34.80 44.97
N ARG A 632 -47.67 -34.74 45.73
CA ARG A 632 -46.19 -34.87 45.46
C ARG A 632 -45.63 -34.67 44.02
N ARG A 633 -44.68 -33.75 43.72
CA ARG A 633 -43.19 -33.71 44.00
C ARG A 633 -42.45 -35.01 43.60
N GLN A 634 -41.31 -35.09 42.90
CA GLN A 634 -40.04 -34.32 42.75
C GLN A 634 -39.28 -34.92 41.52
N ARG A 635 -38.54 -34.19 40.65
CA ARG A 635 -37.17 -33.61 40.73
C ARG A 635 -36.00 -34.64 40.67
N PHE A 636 -35.06 -34.51 39.70
CA PHE A 636 -33.57 -34.39 39.83
C PHE A 636 -32.77 -34.77 38.53
N GLU A 637 -31.68 -34.02 38.27
CA GLU A 637 -30.58 -34.21 37.26
C GLU A 637 -29.45 -35.17 37.77
N PRO A 638 -28.19 -35.21 37.23
CA PRO A 638 -27.60 -35.47 35.88
C PRO A 638 -26.50 -36.61 35.91
N TRP A 639 -25.71 -36.86 34.83
CA TRP A 639 -24.23 -37.15 34.80
C TRP A 639 -23.64 -37.62 33.42
N CYS A 640 -22.32 -37.42 33.23
CA CYS A 640 -21.43 -37.64 32.05
C CYS A 640 -20.89 -39.09 31.85
N PHE A 641 -20.30 -39.43 30.68
CA PHE A 641 -18.98 -40.12 30.47
C PHE A 641 -18.62 -40.46 28.99
N GLU A 642 -17.30 -40.45 28.65
CA GLU A 642 -16.64 -40.83 27.35
C GLU A 642 -16.39 -42.36 27.19
N PHE A 643 -16.12 -42.86 25.96
CA PHE A 643 -15.04 -43.84 25.63
C PHE A 643 -14.81 -44.04 24.10
N TRP A 644 -13.57 -44.40 23.71
CA TRP A 644 -13.00 -44.61 22.34
C TRP A 644 -12.66 -46.10 22.11
N ILE A 645 -12.58 -46.60 20.85
CA ILE A 645 -11.63 -47.65 20.35
C ILE A 645 -11.76 -47.86 18.82
N CYS A 646 -10.62 -47.93 18.13
CA CYS A 646 -10.41 -48.26 16.72
C CYS A 646 -10.11 -49.76 16.49
N LEU A 647 -10.39 -50.29 15.29
CA LEU A 647 -9.58 -51.29 14.58
C LEU A 647 -9.98 -51.30 13.09
N GLY A 648 -8.99 -51.29 12.19
CA GLY A 648 -9.16 -51.35 10.74
C GLY A 648 -8.24 -52.38 10.08
N PHE A 649 -8.57 -52.76 8.84
CA PHE A 649 -7.73 -53.21 7.69
C PHE A 649 -8.75 -53.45 6.55
N GLY A 650 -8.70 -52.75 5.40
CA GLY A 650 -7.84 -52.96 4.22
C GLY A 650 -8.42 -54.08 3.34
N ALA A 651 -8.73 -53.97 2.04
CA ALA A 651 -8.24 -53.11 0.98
C ALA A 651 -9.08 -53.28 -0.33
N TRP A 652 -9.44 -52.13 -0.95
CA TRP A 652 -9.49 -51.78 -2.38
C TRP A 652 -10.67 -52.21 -3.31
N ASP A 653 -11.31 -51.15 -3.81
CA ASP A 653 -11.80 -50.86 -5.18
C ASP A 653 -13.12 -51.42 -5.72
N LEU A 654 -14.18 -50.57 -5.68
CA LEU A 654 -14.53 -49.60 -6.74
C LEU A 654 -15.90 -48.98 -6.39
N GLU A 655 -16.17 -47.68 -6.30
CA GLU A 655 -15.44 -46.42 -6.07
C GLU A 655 -16.57 -45.36 -6.04
N PHE A 656 -17.08 -45.03 -4.86
CA PHE A 656 -16.83 -43.74 -4.20
C PHE A 656 -17.72 -42.58 -4.67
N LEU A 657 -19.04 -42.76 -4.68
CA LEU A 657 -20.04 -41.69 -4.62
C LEU A 657 -21.42 -42.35 -4.54
N CYS A 658 -22.10 -42.29 -3.38
CA CYS A 658 -23.58 -42.29 -3.25
C CYS A 658 -24.16 -42.74 -1.89
N SER A 659 -23.44 -42.70 -0.77
CA SER A 659 -24.10 -42.91 0.53
C SER A 659 -23.43 -42.19 1.69
N LEU A 660 -23.76 -40.91 1.84
CA LEU A 660 -23.65 -40.22 3.14
C LEU A 660 -24.87 -39.32 3.39
N VAL A 661 -26.07 -39.84 3.11
CA VAL A 661 -27.32 -39.32 3.65
C VAL A 661 -28.19 -40.54 3.95
N LEU A 662 -28.67 -40.64 5.19
CA LEU A 662 -29.57 -41.66 5.77
C LEU A 662 -28.87 -42.87 6.43
N GLY A 663 -28.80 -42.87 7.76
CA GLY A 663 -28.39 -44.04 8.53
C GLY A 663 -28.27 -43.85 10.04
N LEU A 664 -29.30 -43.34 10.72
CA LEU A 664 -29.44 -43.46 12.19
C LEU A 664 -30.89 -43.79 12.59
N TRP A 665 -31.27 -45.05 12.37
CA TRP A 665 -32.35 -45.85 12.99
C TRP A 665 -32.23 -47.22 12.31
N ASN A 666 -32.20 -48.40 12.92
CA ASN A 666 -32.53 -48.91 14.26
C ASN A 666 -31.80 -50.26 14.44
N PHE A 667 -31.49 -50.65 15.67
CA PHE A 667 -30.99 -52.00 15.99
C PHE A 667 -32.12 -52.89 16.54
N ALA A 668 -32.45 -53.94 15.76
CA ALA A 668 -32.92 -55.31 16.13
C ALA A 668 -34.30 -55.51 16.82
N PRO A 669 -34.91 -56.74 16.84
CA PRO A 669 -34.40 -58.05 16.35
C PRO A 669 -35.38 -58.96 15.53
N SER A 670 -34.80 -59.86 14.73
CA SER A 670 -35.17 -61.26 14.35
C SER A 670 -36.64 -61.73 14.18
N VAL A 671 -36.94 -62.41 13.04
CA VAL A 671 -37.59 -63.76 12.85
C VAL A 671 -37.99 -63.95 11.35
N PRO A 672 -38.06 -65.20 10.78
CA PRO A 672 -37.62 -65.49 9.41
C PRO A 672 -38.72 -65.86 8.37
N ALA A 673 -38.26 -66.06 7.13
CA ALA A 673 -38.73 -67.00 6.08
C ALA A 673 -39.71 -66.54 4.98
N ASN A 674 -39.51 -67.18 3.81
CA ASN A 674 -40.28 -67.25 2.55
C ASN A 674 -40.14 -66.09 1.54
N VAL A 675 -39.52 -66.28 0.36
CA VAL A 675 -39.86 -67.12 -0.82
C VAL A 675 -40.84 -66.41 -1.77
N ASN A 676 -40.42 -66.31 -3.05
CA ASN A 676 -41.11 -65.82 -4.27
C ASN A 676 -41.39 -64.31 -4.28
N GLY A 677 -41.18 -63.53 -5.34
CA GLY A 677 -41.00 -63.79 -6.75
C GLY A 677 -41.50 -62.53 -7.50
N THR A 678 -41.10 -62.39 -8.77
CA THR A 678 -41.66 -61.47 -9.79
C THR A 678 -41.41 -59.96 -9.71
N ARG A 679 -40.57 -59.51 -10.65
CA ARG A 679 -40.75 -58.38 -11.58
C ARG A 679 -41.97 -57.47 -11.34
N ARG A 680 -41.72 -56.18 -11.09
CA ARG A 680 -41.99 -55.10 -12.04
C ARG A 680 -41.20 -53.86 -11.66
#